data_AF-A0A2M7PSD3-F1
#
_entry.id   AF-A0A2M7PSD3-F1
#
_cell.length_a   1.000
_cell.length_b   1.000
_cell.length_c   1.000
_cell.angle_alpha   90.00
_cell.angle_beta   90.00
_cell.angle_gamma   90.00
#
_symmetry.space_group_name_H-M   'P 1'
#
loop_
_entity.id
_entity.type
_entity.pdbx_description
1 polymer ?
#
loop_
_entity_poly.entity_id
_entity_poly.type
_entity_poly.pdbx_seq_one_letter_code
_entity_poly.pdbx_strand_id
1 'polypeptide(L)'
;MKVGIPRGLLFNDFSPLFIPFFKYLGIKTVISDETNRKIINRGLEIVPAEYCFPTKVAYGHVDNLLKKLKKDDFIFIPHIASTGEPTGSYKYSVTCPWTQSAPDLMKSALKLTKEGLNLENLVSPSLFFDWGLNHIEDQMKKAVAKMGYSTKNVRAALQEGLVNKKKFDKKIEEKTKEVFDSIKKYKKNEPAFLVMARPYTAYDANVNNNIVNKILDAGYLAIPLEFAPIGSIDISKQMPKMYWIQGQKKLAAIELLNKNKNLFGIDITYFACGPDTQINQQMRCRTQKPFLTVEMDEHTGDAGIDTRLQAFFNTVKSYLGIEAKQTGKVFSVKLKGLDKIKDKKILVFPPMSKHNYALSAVFNAYRIQSRVLEVSPDETMERARSCTYGLVCTPYLHTTEAMLNFMQKPGFDQEKFAFFQATSDCGPCRLGQYASLESLLFQKKGTDVDIITGGEVGSEFSLGMPLLIKAWSGITAVDQLEKMRMHTRPYEVNKGTSDQIYEKYMKRLLDHLADPKTNLGKMKTYLTIGKVFFSNLFDGNSSPIEEILRKAQGEFSQVKRTSEEKPKIGMIGEFFVRLHEPANQNILRKLEEKGAETWLASAAEYLTYSYYLSSVFAREKFSLNRKKENLREWILKSILYRFMIGYEHMLFKATLPYMQGFDDISAQ
;
A
#
# COMPACT_ATOMS: atom_id res chain seq x y z
N MET A 1 -12.94 30.67 20.43
CA MET A 1 -12.88 29.31 19.88
C MET A 1 -11.60 28.62 20.32
N LYS A 2 -11.65 27.30 20.43
CA LYS A 2 -10.55 26.40 20.77
C LYS A 2 -10.37 25.37 19.65
N VAL A 3 -9.20 24.74 19.63
CA VAL A 3 -8.92 23.60 18.74
C VAL A 3 -8.53 22.38 19.56
N GLY A 4 -9.31 21.31 19.43
CA GLY A 4 -9.06 20.00 19.99
C GLY A 4 -8.03 19.22 19.17
N ILE A 5 -7.05 18.59 19.82
CA ILE A 5 -6.10 17.68 19.17
C ILE A 5 -6.15 16.33 19.91
N PRO A 6 -6.58 15.24 19.27
CA PRO A 6 -6.68 13.95 19.95
C PRO A 6 -5.29 13.39 20.28
N ARG A 7 -5.11 12.85 21.48
CA ARG A 7 -3.91 12.13 21.95
C ARG A 7 -3.84 10.71 21.36
N GLY A 8 -4.12 10.57 20.07
CA GLY A 8 -4.10 9.29 19.35
C GLY A 8 -3.27 9.39 18.07
N LEU A 9 -2.79 8.25 17.59
CA LEU A 9 -2.04 8.15 16.33
C LEU A 9 -0.85 9.14 16.33
N LEU A 10 -0.65 9.94 15.27
CA LEU A 10 0.55 10.76 15.09
C LEU A 10 0.73 11.94 16.07
N PHE A 11 -0.07 12.02 17.15
CA PHE A 11 0.03 13.04 18.19
C PHE A 11 1.44 13.14 18.80
N ASN A 12 2.04 12.03 19.23
CA ASN A 12 3.37 12.06 19.87
C ASN A 12 4.47 12.53 18.91
N ASP A 13 4.32 12.26 17.61
CA ASP A 13 5.26 12.67 16.57
C ASP A 13 5.17 14.17 16.23
N PHE A 14 3.95 14.74 16.19
CA PHE A 14 3.71 16.07 15.63
C PHE A 14 3.12 17.10 16.60
N SER A 15 2.76 16.73 17.83
CA SER A 15 2.34 17.71 18.84
C SER A 15 3.42 18.76 19.17
N PRO A 16 4.75 18.47 19.13
CA PRO A 16 5.78 19.50 19.25
C PRO A 16 5.76 20.54 18.12
N LEU A 17 5.08 20.26 17.00
CA LEU A 17 4.89 21.20 15.89
C LEU A 17 3.55 21.93 15.98
N PHE A 18 2.44 21.19 16.11
CA PHE A 18 1.10 21.78 16.00
C PHE A 18 0.69 22.57 17.24
N ILE A 19 1.09 22.15 18.45
CA ILE A 19 0.74 22.90 19.66
C ILE A 19 1.39 24.30 19.66
N PRO A 20 2.72 24.44 19.41
CA PRO A 20 3.33 25.77 19.28
C PRO A 20 2.77 26.58 18.11
N PHE A 21 2.45 25.94 16.98
CA PHE A 21 1.81 26.60 15.84
C PHE A 21 0.50 27.29 16.24
N PHE A 22 -0.43 26.57 16.86
CA PHE A 22 -1.71 27.16 17.27
C PHE A 22 -1.53 28.18 18.39
N LYS A 23 -0.63 27.92 19.34
CA LYS A 23 -0.28 28.87 20.40
C LYS A 23 0.22 30.20 19.84
N TYR A 24 1.09 30.17 18.83
CA TYR A 24 1.60 31.37 18.17
C TYR A 24 0.48 32.20 17.52
N LEU A 25 -0.54 31.54 16.95
CA LEU A 25 -1.72 32.19 16.38
C LEU A 25 -2.73 32.67 17.43
N GLY A 26 -2.46 32.49 18.72
CA GLY A 26 -3.41 32.81 19.80
C GLY A 26 -4.59 31.85 19.89
N ILE A 27 -4.52 30.69 19.24
CA ILE A 27 -5.57 29.66 19.25
C ILE A 27 -5.30 28.71 20.42
N LYS A 28 -6.23 28.64 21.37
CA LYS A 28 -6.12 27.76 22.53
C LYS A 28 -6.30 26.30 22.11
N THR A 29 -5.30 25.47 22.39
CA THR A 29 -5.37 24.02 22.16
C THR A 29 -6.00 23.30 23.36
N VAL A 30 -6.82 22.28 23.07
CA VAL A 30 -7.37 21.33 24.05
C VAL A 30 -6.93 19.94 23.61
N ILE A 31 -6.44 19.12 24.54
CA ILE A 31 -6.00 17.76 24.25
C ILE A 31 -6.98 16.80 24.95
N SER A 32 -7.23 15.64 24.34
CA SER A 32 -7.98 14.58 25.03
C SER A 32 -7.24 14.13 26.30
N ASP A 33 -7.98 13.50 27.21
CA ASP A 33 -7.37 12.95 28.43
C ASP A 33 -6.34 11.86 28.08
N GLU A 34 -5.53 11.50 29.05
CA GLU A 34 -4.73 10.29 28.96
C GLU A 34 -5.64 9.08 28.74
N THR A 35 -5.20 8.18 27.86
CA THR A 35 -5.93 6.96 27.57
C THR A 35 -6.23 6.23 28.86
N ASN A 36 -7.47 5.82 29.00
CA ASN A 36 -7.99 5.09 30.14
C ASN A 36 -9.10 4.15 29.66
N ARG A 37 -9.58 3.27 30.55
CA ARG A 37 -10.61 2.28 30.21
C ARG A 37 -11.87 2.91 29.60
N LYS A 38 -12.28 4.10 30.03
CA LYS A 38 -13.46 4.80 29.48
C LYS A 38 -13.23 5.21 28.03
N ILE A 39 -12.06 5.77 27.71
CA ILE A 39 -11.68 6.13 26.33
C ILE A 39 -11.60 4.88 25.45
N ILE A 40 -10.96 3.82 25.94
CA ILE A 40 -10.83 2.56 25.20
C ILE A 40 -12.20 1.98 24.87
N ASN A 41 -13.06 1.79 25.88
CA ASN A 41 -14.39 1.20 25.70
C ASN A 41 -15.25 2.03 24.74
N ARG A 42 -15.19 3.36 24.85
CA ARG A 42 -15.88 4.24 23.89
C ARG A 42 -15.34 4.08 22.48
N GLY A 43 -14.03 3.97 22.30
CA GLY A 43 -13.44 3.68 20.99
C GLY A 43 -13.96 2.38 20.37
N LEU A 44 -14.03 1.30 21.17
CA LEU A 44 -14.56 0.00 20.75
C LEU A 44 -16.06 0.05 20.42
N GLU A 45 -16.84 0.82 21.16
CA GLU A 45 -18.26 1.01 20.85
C GLU A 45 -18.47 1.79 19.55
N ILE A 46 -17.59 2.73 19.23
CA ILE A 46 -17.76 3.67 18.11
C ILE A 46 -17.31 3.08 16.78
N VAL A 47 -16.23 2.30 16.80
CA VAL A 47 -15.54 1.84 15.59
C VAL A 47 -16.46 1.01 14.68
N PRO A 48 -16.55 1.31 13.36
CA PRO A 48 -17.47 0.61 12.46
C PRO A 48 -16.90 -0.68 11.85
N ALA A 49 -15.60 -0.95 12.04
CA ALA A 49 -14.89 -2.06 11.41
C ALA A 49 -13.69 -2.51 12.26
N GLU A 50 -13.09 -3.63 11.88
CA GLU A 50 -11.90 -4.14 12.54
C GLU A 50 -10.63 -3.38 12.10
N TYR A 51 -10.12 -2.52 12.98
CA TYR A 51 -8.83 -1.84 12.84
C TYR A 51 -7.84 -2.28 13.92
N CYS A 52 -6.58 -1.91 13.77
CA CYS A 52 -5.62 -2.11 14.86
C CYS A 52 -6.00 -1.33 16.11
N PHE A 53 -5.67 -1.86 17.28
CA PHE A 53 -6.09 -1.32 18.58
C PHE A 53 -5.81 0.19 18.75
N PRO A 54 -4.63 0.75 18.40
CA PRO A 54 -4.41 2.20 18.48
C PRO A 54 -5.39 3.05 17.66
N THR A 55 -5.88 2.53 16.53
CA THR A 55 -6.90 3.20 15.71
C THR A 55 -8.26 3.16 16.40
N LYS A 56 -8.63 2.02 17.01
CA LYS A 56 -9.85 1.90 17.83
C LYS A 56 -9.84 2.91 19.00
N VAL A 57 -8.70 3.03 19.70
CA VAL A 57 -8.53 4.00 20.80
C VAL A 57 -8.62 5.46 20.32
N ALA A 58 -8.16 5.76 19.10
CA ALA A 58 -8.26 7.10 18.53
C ALA A 58 -9.72 7.59 18.37
N TYR A 59 -10.68 6.69 18.09
CA TYR A 59 -12.11 7.05 18.10
C TYR A 59 -12.57 7.53 19.48
N GLY A 60 -12.13 6.85 20.55
CA GLY A 60 -12.42 7.25 21.92
C GLY A 60 -11.83 8.61 22.29
N HIS A 61 -10.64 8.94 21.77
CA HIS A 61 -10.03 10.26 21.96
C HIS A 61 -10.81 11.38 21.27
N VAL A 62 -11.38 11.12 20.10
CA VAL A 62 -12.24 12.08 19.40
C VAL A 62 -13.56 12.28 20.17
N ASP A 63 -14.21 11.21 20.63
CA ASP A 63 -15.40 11.27 21.50
C ASP A 63 -15.12 12.03 22.82
N ASN A 64 -13.96 11.82 23.43
CA ASN A 64 -13.52 12.57 24.61
C ASN A 64 -13.40 14.08 24.34
N LEU A 65 -12.87 14.47 23.17
CA LEU A 65 -12.78 15.87 22.77
C LEU A 65 -14.14 16.50 22.50
N LEU A 66 -15.03 15.81 21.79
CA LEU A 66 -16.39 16.32 21.52
C LEU A 66 -17.12 16.69 22.81
N LYS A 67 -16.92 15.91 23.89
CA LYS A 67 -17.51 16.19 25.22
C LYS A 67 -16.88 17.38 25.95
N LYS A 68 -15.68 17.80 25.56
CA LYS A 68 -14.94 18.93 26.16
C LYS A 68 -15.04 20.23 25.37
N LEU A 69 -15.35 20.11 24.08
CA LEU A 69 -15.43 21.21 23.14
C LEU A 69 -16.85 21.76 23.06
N LYS A 70 -16.97 23.05 22.80
CA LYS A 70 -18.26 23.68 22.51
C LYS A 70 -18.61 23.49 21.03
N LYS A 71 -19.88 23.74 20.68
CA LYS A 71 -20.39 23.61 19.30
C LYS A 71 -19.56 24.39 18.26
N ASP A 72 -19.03 25.55 18.64
CA ASP A 72 -18.24 26.42 17.75
C ASP A 72 -16.72 26.15 17.81
N ASP A 73 -16.27 25.16 18.59
CA ASP A 73 -14.87 24.76 18.64
C ASP A 73 -14.55 23.71 17.57
N PHE A 74 -13.27 23.56 17.22
CA PHE A 74 -12.83 22.66 16.14
C PHE A 74 -12.06 21.46 16.66
N ILE A 75 -12.01 20.39 15.88
CA ILE A 75 -11.10 19.26 16.09
C ILE A 75 -10.10 19.22 14.94
N PHE A 76 -8.82 19.23 15.25
CA PHE A 76 -7.73 19.16 14.28
C PHE A 76 -7.18 17.74 14.17
N ILE A 77 -7.41 17.12 13.01
CA ILE A 77 -6.85 15.81 12.65
C ILE A 77 -6.32 15.93 11.22
N PRO A 78 -5.00 16.10 11.02
CA PRO A 78 -4.44 16.26 9.68
C PRO A 78 -4.29 14.91 8.95
N HIS A 79 -4.37 14.93 7.62
CA HIS A 79 -3.91 13.80 6.79
C HIS A 79 -2.40 13.91 6.60
N ILE A 80 -1.60 13.18 7.39
CA ILE A 80 -0.13 13.21 7.26
C ILE A 80 0.32 12.03 6.40
N ALA A 81 0.48 12.27 5.09
CA ALA A 81 0.89 11.25 4.14
C ALA A 81 2.38 10.90 4.26
N SER A 82 3.24 11.93 4.31
CA SER A 82 4.71 11.81 4.39
C SER A 82 5.26 12.62 5.57
N THR A 83 6.32 12.13 6.20
CA THR A 83 6.98 12.82 7.33
C THR A 83 8.14 13.72 6.91
N GLY A 84 8.46 13.78 5.60
CA GLY A 84 9.46 14.67 5.01
C GLY A 84 10.89 14.15 5.07
N GLU A 85 11.29 13.52 6.18
CA GLU A 85 12.67 13.02 6.36
C GLU A 85 12.70 11.49 6.45
N PRO A 86 13.23 10.79 5.42
CA PRO A 86 13.47 9.35 5.47
C PRO A 86 14.68 9.00 6.33
N THR A 87 14.76 7.74 6.76
CA THR A 87 15.97 7.19 7.42
C THR A 87 16.99 6.79 6.36
N GLY A 88 18.28 7.11 6.54
CA GLY A 88 19.32 6.76 5.56
C GLY A 88 19.06 7.34 4.17
N SER A 89 19.29 6.56 3.11
CA SER A 89 19.15 7.01 1.71
C SER A 89 17.80 6.63 1.05
N TYR A 90 16.77 6.30 1.84
CA TYR A 90 15.44 6.03 1.27
C TYR A 90 14.85 7.28 0.59
N LYS A 91 14.01 7.05 -0.43
CA LYS A 91 13.38 8.13 -1.21
C LYS A 91 12.11 8.70 -0.56
N TYR A 92 11.37 7.88 0.18
CA TYR A 92 10.06 8.23 0.72
C TYR A 92 10.01 7.95 2.22
N SER A 93 9.12 8.65 2.95
CA SER A 93 8.92 8.50 4.39
C SER A 93 7.43 8.57 4.74
N VAL A 94 6.64 7.62 4.23
CA VAL A 94 5.18 7.65 4.37
C VAL A 94 4.69 7.01 5.67
N THR A 95 3.55 7.47 6.17
CA THR A 95 2.88 6.89 7.34
C THR A 95 1.98 5.71 6.92
N CYS A 96 1.31 5.02 7.86
CA CYS A 96 0.44 3.91 7.48
C CYS A 96 -0.92 4.41 6.93
N PRO A 97 -1.63 3.62 6.11
CA PRO A 97 -2.90 4.05 5.53
C PRO A 97 -3.91 4.55 6.58
N TRP A 98 -4.02 3.88 7.73
CA TRP A 98 -4.94 4.27 8.82
C TRP A 98 -4.58 5.60 9.48
N THR A 99 -3.31 5.94 9.60
CA THR A 99 -2.92 7.27 10.11
C THR A 99 -3.16 8.36 9.07
N GLN A 100 -3.02 8.05 7.78
CA GLN A 100 -3.28 9.00 6.69
C GLN A 100 -4.77 9.29 6.54
N SER A 101 -5.61 8.26 6.63
CA SER A 101 -7.06 8.38 6.47
C SER A 101 -7.79 8.62 7.79
N ALA A 102 -7.08 8.85 8.91
CA ALA A 102 -7.70 9.04 10.22
C ALA A 102 -8.87 10.04 10.21
N PRO A 103 -8.79 11.21 9.55
CA PRO A 103 -9.93 12.12 9.48
C PRO A 103 -11.15 11.52 8.75
N ASP A 104 -10.92 10.74 7.69
CA ASP A 104 -11.97 10.07 6.93
C ASP A 104 -12.60 8.90 7.70
N LEU A 105 -11.77 8.17 8.46
CA LEU A 105 -12.23 7.13 9.37
C LEU A 105 -13.14 7.72 10.44
N MET A 106 -12.70 8.79 11.11
CA MET A 106 -13.50 9.44 12.16
C MET A 106 -14.80 10.03 11.62
N LYS A 107 -14.79 10.69 10.44
CA LYS A 107 -16.00 11.30 9.87
C LYS A 107 -17.02 10.27 9.37
N SER A 108 -16.59 9.06 9.02
CA SER A 108 -17.48 8.00 8.53
C SER A 108 -18.15 7.19 9.66
N ALA A 109 -17.69 7.34 10.90
CA ALA A 109 -18.32 6.69 12.04
C ALA A 109 -19.60 7.41 12.47
N LEU A 110 -20.75 6.80 12.16
CA LEU A 110 -22.09 7.34 12.46
C LEU A 110 -22.25 7.76 13.93
N LYS A 111 -21.63 7.04 14.88
CA LYS A 111 -21.67 7.37 16.30
C LYS A 111 -20.96 8.70 16.59
N LEU A 112 -19.79 8.98 16.00
CA LEU A 112 -19.13 10.28 16.17
C LEU A 112 -19.93 11.41 15.53
N THR A 113 -20.58 11.17 14.38
CA THR A 113 -21.44 12.16 13.75
C THR A 113 -22.62 12.54 14.65
N LYS A 114 -23.24 11.55 15.31
CA LYS A 114 -24.31 11.78 16.30
C LYS A 114 -23.83 12.53 17.55
N GLU A 115 -22.59 12.31 17.97
CA GLU A 115 -21.94 13.03 19.08
C GLU A 115 -21.48 14.45 18.69
N GLY A 116 -21.69 14.87 17.43
CA GLY A 116 -21.47 16.24 16.96
C GLY A 116 -20.27 16.44 16.05
N LEU A 117 -19.57 15.39 15.62
CA LEU A 117 -18.50 15.51 14.61
C LEU A 117 -19.11 15.75 13.22
N ASN A 118 -18.68 16.81 12.53
CA ASN A 118 -19.16 17.13 11.19
C ASN A 118 -18.06 17.79 10.34
N LEU A 119 -18.37 18.07 9.07
CA LEU A 119 -17.41 18.69 8.16
C LEU A 119 -17.08 20.14 8.52
N GLU A 120 -17.88 20.84 9.31
CA GLU A 120 -17.63 22.23 9.68
C GLU A 120 -16.59 22.30 10.80
N ASN A 121 -16.74 21.46 11.84
CA ASN A 121 -15.85 21.45 13.00
C ASN A 121 -14.59 20.58 12.84
N LEU A 122 -14.54 19.66 11.87
CA LEU A 122 -13.35 18.85 11.58
C LEU A 122 -12.37 19.62 10.67
N VAL A 123 -11.17 19.93 11.18
CA VAL A 123 -10.09 20.60 10.44
C VAL A 123 -9.02 19.58 10.08
N SER A 124 -8.96 19.21 8.80
CA SER A 124 -8.13 18.12 8.30
C SER A 124 -7.29 18.51 7.07
N PRO A 125 -6.23 19.33 7.23
CA PRO A 125 -5.37 19.66 6.11
C PRO A 125 -4.60 18.42 5.62
N SER A 126 -4.30 18.38 4.32
CA SER A 126 -3.52 17.31 3.71
C SER A 126 -2.05 17.68 3.68
N LEU A 127 -1.24 17.04 4.52
CA LEU A 127 0.15 17.41 4.77
C LEU A 127 1.11 16.39 4.17
N PHE A 128 1.84 16.83 3.14
CA PHE A 128 2.93 16.12 2.48
C PHE A 128 4.24 16.86 2.79
N PHE A 129 4.91 16.51 3.89
CA PHE A 129 6.10 17.24 4.34
C PHE A 129 7.26 17.16 3.34
N ASP A 130 7.31 16.11 2.53
CA ASP A 130 8.27 15.94 1.42
C ASP A 130 8.04 16.91 0.24
N TRP A 131 6.89 17.58 0.18
CA TRP A 131 6.61 18.62 -0.82
C TRP A 131 7.10 20.02 -0.40
N GLY A 132 7.64 20.13 0.81
CA GLY A 132 8.31 21.31 1.32
C GLY A 132 7.38 22.33 1.99
N LEU A 133 8.02 23.36 2.57
CA LEU A 133 7.35 24.31 3.47
C LEU A 133 6.18 25.06 2.83
N ASN A 134 6.27 25.41 1.54
CA ASN A 134 5.22 26.16 0.84
C ASN A 134 3.91 25.36 0.75
N HIS A 135 3.99 24.04 0.57
CA HIS A 135 2.83 23.16 0.57
C HIS A 135 2.18 23.12 1.95
N ILE A 136 2.98 22.92 3.00
CA ILE A 136 2.48 22.89 4.38
C ILE A 136 1.85 24.24 4.74
N GLU A 137 2.46 25.36 4.35
CA GLU A 137 1.89 26.70 4.57
C GLU A 137 0.53 26.86 3.88
N ASP A 138 0.40 26.49 2.60
CA ASP A 138 -0.88 26.57 1.86
C ASP A 138 -2.00 25.78 2.55
N GLN A 139 -1.70 24.56 2.98
CA GLN A 139 -2.67 23.68 3.63
C GLN A 139 -3.04 24.19 5.03
N MET A 140 -2.07 24.71 5.78
CA MET A 140 -2.34 25.31 7.08
C MET A 140 -3.08 26.65 6.96
N LYS A 141 -2.88 27.44 5.89
CA LYS A 141 -3.70 28.63 5.61
C LYS A 141 -5.16 28.25 5.41
N LYS A 142 -5.44 27.19 4.63
CA LYS A 142 -6.80 26.66 4.45
C LYS A 142 -7.42 26.21 5.78
N ALA A 143 -6.65 25.49 6.60
CA ALA A 143 -7.08 25.08 7.94
C ALA A 143 -7.40 26.26 8.86
N VAL A 144 -6.55 27.28 8.89
CA VAL A 144 -6.72 28.48 9.74
C VAL A 144 -7.88 29.35 9.24
N ALA A 145 -8.01 29.53 7.93
CA ALA A 145 -9.12 30.27 7.32
C ALA A 145 -10.47 29.60 7.62
N LYS A 146 -10.53 28.26 7.56
CA LYS A 146 -11.73 27.49 7.92
C LYS A 146 -12.19 27.75 9.37
N MET A 147 -11.24 27.98 10.28
CA MET A 147 -11.55 28.32 11.67
C MET A 147 -11.89 29.81 11.87
N GLY A 148 -11.95 30.62 10.81
CA GLY A 148 -12.25 32.06 10.91
C GLY A 148 -11.10 32.93 11.41
N TYR A 149 -9.86 32.42 11.41
CA TYR A 149 -8.67 33.16 11.86
C TYR A 149 -7.89 33.76 10.70
N SER A 150 -7.16 34.85 10.97
CA SER A 150 -6.29 35.50 9.98
C SER A 150 -5.15 34.60 9.54
N THR A 151 -4.92 34.52 8.22
CA THR A 151 -3.88 33.70 7.61
C THR A 151 -2.52 34.41 7.50
N LYS A 152 -2.44 35.70 7.87
CA LYS A 152 -1.24 36.55 7.72
C LYS A 152 -0.01 35.99 8.44
N ASN A 153 -0.20 35.43 9.63
CA ASN A 153 0.88 34.95 10.50
C ASN A 153 1.14 33.45 10.39
N VAL A 154 0.50 32.73 9.45
CA VAL A 154 0.62 31.26 9.33
C VAL A 154 2.05 30.81 9.05
N ARG A 155 2.80 31.52 8.20
CA ARG A 155 4.20 31.17 7.92
C ARG A 155 5.09 31.30 9.15
N ALA A 156 4.94 32.38 9.90
CA ALA A 156 5.70 32.61 11.14
C ALA A 156 5.34 31.58 12.21
N ALA A 157 4.04 31.27 12.38
CA ALA A 157 3.56 30.22 13.28
C ALA A 157 4.12 28.84 12.92
N LEU A 158 4.19 28.54 11.62
CA LEU A 158 4.74 27.27 11.14
C LEU A 158 6.24 27.16 11.38
N GLN A 159 6.98 28.27 11.19
CA GLN A 159 8.40 28.33 11.54
C GLN A 159 8.62 28.13 13.04
N GLU A 160 7.81 28.74 13.91
CA GLU A 160 7.88 28.51 15.36
C GLU A 160 7.65 27.04 15.72
N GLY A 161 6.62 26.41 15.12
CA GLY A 161 6.35 24.98 15.28
C GLY A 161 7.51 24.08 14.82
N LEU A 162 8.10 24.36 13.66
CA LEU A 162 9.23 23.61 13.14
C LEU A 162 10.50 23.78 14.00
N VAL A 163 10.76 24.99 14.50
CA VAL A 163 11.87 25.25 15.43
C VAL A 163 11.66 24.48 16.73
N ASN A 164 10.44 24.45 17.27
CA ASN A 164 10.13 23.68 18.47
C ASN A 164 10.32 22.17 18.26
N LYS A 165 9.82 21.64 17.14
CA LYS A 165 10.05 20.24 16.75
C LYS A 165 11.54 19.92 16.66
N LYS A 166 12.34 20.76 16.00
CA LYS A 166 13.81 20.56 15.90
C LYS A 166 14.49 20.58 17.26
N LYS A 167 14.06 21.45 18.18
CA LYS A 167 14.56 21.46 19.57
C LYS A 167 14.20 20.18 20.32
N PHE A 168 12.99 19.66 20.11
CA PHE A 168 12.57 18.38 20.67
C PHE A 168 13.42 17.23 20.12
N ASP A 169 13.56 17.13 18.80
CA ASP A 169 14.36 16.08 18.14
C ASP A 169 15.82 16.12 18.61
N LYS A 170 16.42 17.32 18.77
CA LYS A 170 17.77 17.46 19.33
C LYS A 170 17.91 16.92 20.76
N LYS A 171 16.90 17.13 21.62
CA LYS A 171 16.91 16.58 22.98
C LYS A 171 16.85 15.05 22.97
N ILE A 172 16.09 14.47 22.03
CA ILE A 172 16.04 13.01 21.83
C ILE A 172 17.43 12.49 21.42
N GLU A 173 18.14 13.17 20.51
CA GLU A 173 19.52 12.81 20.12
C GLU A 173 20.52 12.92 21.27
N GLU A 174 20.44 13.99 22.07
CA GLU A 174 21.29 14.18 23.26
C GLU A 174 21.04 13.06 24.28
N LYS A 175 19.78 12.71 24.55
CA LYS A 175 19.42 11.61 25.45
C LYS A 175 19.82 10.25 24.90
N THR A 176 19.72 10.05 23.58
CA THR A 176 20.18 8.84 22.89
C THR A 176 21.66 8.57 23.16
N LYS A 177 22.49 9.62 23.05
CA LYS A 177 23.93 9.51 23.34
C LYS A 177 24.18 9.13 24.80
N GLU A 178 23.50 9.80 25.72
CA GLU A 178 23.60 9.51 27.16
C GLU A 178 23.23 8.05 27.48
N VAL A 179 22.11 7.55 26.93
CA VAL A 179 21.66 6.17 27.13
C VAL A 179 22.67 5.18 26.55
N PHE A 180 23.13 5.37 25.31
CA PHE A 180 24.07 4.42 24.69
C PHE A 180 25.48 4.46 25.29
N ASP A 181 25.93 5.59 25.80
CA ASP A 181 27.17 5.66 26.59
C ASP A 181 27.01 4.97 27.95
N SER A 182 25.81 5.01 28.55
CA SER A 182 25.50 4.23 29.74
C SER A 182 25.52 2.71 29.47
N ILE A 183 25.05 2.24 28.30
CA ILE A 183 25.08 0.82 27.92
C ILE A 183 26.52 0.29 27.86
N LYS A 184 27.48 1.09 27.39
CA LYS A 184 28.91 0.70 27.38
C LYS A 184 29.46 0.49 28.80
N LYS A 185 28.93 1.23 29.78
CA LYS A 185 29.28 1.13 31.21
C LYS A 185 28.46 0.08 31.94
N TYR A 186 27.30 -0.28 31.39
CA TYR A 186 26.41 -1.31 31.90
C TYR A 186 27.13 -2.67 31.88
N LYS A 187 26.92 -3.47 32.92
CA LYS A 187 27.69 -4.68 33.22
C LYS A 187 27.90 -5.52 31.95
N LYS A 188 29.15 -5.96 31.74
CA LYS A 188 29.68 -6.52 30.47
C LYS A 188 28.88 -7.71 29.89
N ASN A 189 27.93 -8.30 30.64
CA ASN A 189 27.10 -9.45 30.25
C ASN A 189 25.58 -9.33 30.55
N GLU A 190 25.06 -8.18 31.03
CA GLU A 190 23.61 -8.05 31.25
C GLU A 190 22.88 -7.59 29.97
N PRO A 191 21.71 -8.17 29.63
CA PRO A 191 20.96 -7.76 28.46
C PRO A 191 20.25 -6.41 28.69
N ALA A 192 20.24 -5.59 27.64
CA ALA A 192 19.39 -4.41 27.51
C ALA A 192 18.34 -4.67 26.41
N PHE A 193 17.14 -4.11 26.56
CA PHE A 193 16.03 -4.35 25.64
C PHE A 193 15.62 -3.08 24.90
N LEU A 194 15.73 -3.11 23.57
CA LEU A 194 15.19 -2.10 22.69
C LEU A 194 13.71 -2.38 22.41
N VAL A 195 12.84 -1.51 22.90
CA VAL A 195 11.39 -1.57 22.70
C VAL A 195 11.04 -0.89 21.37
N MET A 196 10.76 -1.71 20.36
CA MET A 196 10.46 -1.28 19.00
C MET A 196 8.96 -1.13 18.82
N ALA A 197 8.47 0.08 18.99
CA ALA A 197 7.07 0.41 18.86
C ALA A 197 6.90 1.74 18.15
N ARG A 198 5.69 2.03 17.66
CA ARG A 198 5.36 3.34 17.12
C ARG A 198 5.18 4.33 18.29
N PRO A 199 5.49 5.62 18.16
CA PRO A 199 5.39 6.58 19.27
C PRO A 199 4.03 6.61 19.97
N TYR A 200 2.95 6.44 19.22
CA TYR A 200 1.57 6.41 19.74
C TYR A 200 1.18 5.12 20.46
N THR A 201 2.10 4.17 20.48
CA THR A 201 2.04 2.93 21.24
C THR A 201 3.07 2.97 22.37
N ALA A 202 4.31 3.35 22.05
CA ALA A 202 5.44 3.33 22.98
C ALA A 202 5.17 4.15 24.24
N TYR A 203 4.48 5.30 24.09
CA TYR A 203 4.25 6.26 25.17
C TYR A 203 2.81 6.25 25.71
N ASP A 204 2.05 5.19 25.45
CA ASP A 204 0.71 5.00 25.99
C ASP A 204 0.63 3.66 26.72
N ALA A 205 0.71 3.71 28.04
CA ALA A 205 0.73 2.53 28.90
C ALA A 205 -0.55 1.69 28.81
N ASN A 206 -1.70 2.30 28.51
CA ASN A 206 -2.96 1.58 28.36
C ASN A 206 -3.09 0.93 26.98
N VAL A 207 -2.33 1.41 25.99
CA VAL A 207 -2.30 0.84 24.63
C VAL A 207 -1.25 -0.27 24.53
N ASN A 208 -0.09 -0.12 25.18
CA ASN A 208 1.01 -1.10 25.15
C ASN A 208 1.05 -2.08 26.33
N ASN A 209 0.01 -2.07 27.17
CA ASN A 209 -0.08 -2.89 28.36
C ASN A 209 1.11 -2.73 29.33
N ASN A 210 1.55 -1.48 29.51
CA ASN A 210 2.64 -1.05 30.39
C ASN A 210 3.96 -1.83 30.24
N ILE A 211 4.26 -2.34 29.04
CA ILE A 211 5.36 -3.28 28.79
C ILE A 211 6.74 -2.71 29.16
N VAL A 212 6.94 -1.40 29.02
CA VAL A 212 8.20 -0.74 29.37
C VAL A 212 8.48 -0.89 30.86
N ASN A 213 7.48 -0.62 31.71
CA ASN A 213 7.63 -0.77 33.16
C ASN A 213 7.79 -2.24 33.55
N LYS A 214 7.08 -3.17 32.90
CA LYS A 214 7.27 -4.62 33.13
C LYS A 214 8.71 -5.09 32.87
N ILE A 215 9.40 -4.51 31.88
CA ILE A 215 10.82 -4.80 31.62
C ILE A 215 11.72 -4.21 32.72
N LEU A 216 11.43 -2.98 33.17
CA LEU A 216 12.16 -2.32 34.26
C LEU A 216 11.98 -3.05 35.59
N ASP A 217 10.77 -3.49 35.91
CA ASP A 217 10.43 -4.25 37.12
C ASP A 217 11.14 -5.61 37.15
N ALA A 218 11.39 -6.20 35.97
CA ALA A 218 12.21 -7.40 35.83
C ALA A 218 13.72 -7.15 35.98
N GLY A 219 14.14 -5.90 36.21
CA GLY A 219 15.53 -5.51 36.46
C GLY A 219 16.36 -5.27 35.21
N TYR A 220 15.74 -5.07 34.05
CA TYR A 220 16.45 -4.81 32.80
C TYR A 220 16.25 -3.40 32.28
N LEU A 221 17.26 -2.87 31.58
CA LEU A 221 17.16 -1.59 30.90
C LEU A 221 16.21 -1.70 29.69
N ALA A 222 15.13 -0.92 29.70
CA ALA A 222 14.19 -0.77 28.59
C ALA A 222 14.47 0.54 27.83
N ILE A 223 14.75 0.45 26.53
CA ILE A 223 15.15 1.58 25.68
C ILE A 223 14.09 1.74 24.57
N PRO A 224 13.33 2.84 24.53
CA PRO A 224 12.46 3.15 23.40
C PRO A 224 13.24 3.29 22.09
N LEU A 225 12.62 2.92 20.97
CA LEU A 225 13.22 3.02 19.63
C LEU A 225 13.70 4.43 19.27
N GLU A 226 13.01 5.46 19.76
CA GLU A 226 13.38 6.87 19.53
C GLU A 226 14.71 7.24 20.20
N PHE A 227 15.11 6.51 21.25
CA PHE A 227 16.41 6.69 21.92
C PHE A 227 17.52 5.78 21.37
N ALA A 228 17.34 5.26 20.15
CA ALA A 228 18.35 4.46 19.47
C ALA A 228 19.08 5.26 18.38
N PRO A 229 20.42 5.10 18.24
CA PRO A 229 21.22 5.79 17.22
C PRO A 229 21.06 5.12 15.84
N ILE A 230 19.82 5.02 15.35
CA ILE A 230 19.47 4.37 14.08
C ILE A 230 19.61 5.30 12.86
N GLY A 231 19.65 6.62 13.07
CA GLY A 231 19.72 7.60 11.98
C GLY A 231 20.97 7.48 11.11
N SER A 232 22.07 6.93 11.64
CA SER A 232 23.32 6.69 10.92
C SER A 232 23.37 5.33 10.20
N ILE A 233 22.36 4.48 10.40
CA ILE A 233 22.30 3.13 9.82
C ILE A 233 21.50 3.18 8.52
N ASP A 234 22.22 3.13 7.39
CA ASP A 234 21.59 3.06 6.07
C ASP A 234 21.52 1.61 5.58
N ILE A 235 20.29 1.11 5.46
CA ILE A 235 19.96 -0.23 4.95
C ILE A 235 19.21 -0.18 3.61
N SER A 236 19.07 1.01 3.01
CA SER A 236 18.22 1.22 1.84
C SER A 236 18.64 0.43 0.62
N LYS A 237 19.92 0.08 0.50
CA LYS A 237 20.45 -0.78 -0.58
C LYS A 237 20.09 -2.26 -0.37
N GLN A 238 20.12 -2.74 0.88
CA GLN A 238 19.82 -4.12 1.24
C GLN A 238 18.31 -4.39 1.31
N MET A 239 17.53 -3.35 1.65
CA MET A 239 16.09 -3.38 1.85
C MET A 239 15.39 -2.27 1.05
N PRO A 240 15.55 -2.20 -0.29
CA PRO A 240 14.95 -1.16 -1.10
C PRO A 240 13.42 -1.20 -1.01
N LYS A 241 12.80 -0.10 -1.43
CA LYS A 241 11.34 0.10 -1.48
C LYS A 241 10.63 0.09 -0.13
N MET A 242 11.33 0.08 1.02
CA MET A 242 10.70 0.34 2.31
C MET A 242 10.32 1.83 2.42
N TYR A 243 9.11 2.18 2.01
CA TYR A 243 8.63 3.58 2.04
C TYR A 243 8.03 3.98 3.40
N TRP A 244 7.64 3.03 4.26
CA TRP A 244 7.07 3.36 5.57
C TRP A 244 8.17 3.79 6.53
N ILE A 245 8.08 5.01 7.08
CA ILE A 245 9.07 5.54 8.02
C ILE A 245 9.31 4.60 9.22
N GLN A 246 8.24 4.00 9.75
CA GLN A 246 8.35 3.06 10.86
C GLN A 246 9.04 1.74 10.47
N GLY A 247 8.85 1.28 9.23
CA GLY A 247 9.56 0.11 8.70
C GLY A 247 11.05 0.38 8.54
N GLN A 248 11.42 1.58 8.05
CA GLN A 248 12.82 1.99 7.94
C GLN A 248 13.52 1.99 9.30
N LYS A 249 12.88 2.61 10.31
CA LYS A 249 13.40 2.66 11.68
C LYS A 249 13.55 1.27 12.31
N LYS A 250 12.51 0.43 12.21
CA LYS A 250 12.51 -0.94 12.75
C LYS A 250 13.60 -1.82 12.09
N LEU A 251 13.76 -1.75 10.76
CA LEU A 251 14.79 -2.52 10.07
C LEU A 251 16.22 -2.00 10.38
N ALA A 252 16.41 -0.68 10.50
CA ALA A 252 17.68 -0.11 10.95
C ALA A 252 18.00 -0.52 12.41
N ALA A 253 16.98 -0.63 13.26
CA ALA A 253 17.11 -1.16 14.60
C ALA A 253 17.55 -2.62 14.61
N ILE A 254 17.05 -3.49 13.72
CA ILE A 254 17.54 -4.87 13.60
C ILE A 254 19.05 -4.91 13.31
N GLU A 255 19.58 -4.03 12.47
CA GLU A 255 21.04 -3.95 12.24
C GLU A 255 21.80 -3.46 13.46
N LEU A 256 21.24 -2.50 14.19
CA LEU A 256 21.80 -2.07 15.47
C LEU A 256 21.83 -3.24 16.46
N LEU A 257 20.76 -4.02 16.54
CA LEU A 257 20.71 -5.23 17.35
C LEU A 257 21.83 -6.18 16.92
N ASN A 258 21.90 -6.60 15.64
CA ASN A 258 22.90 -7.56 15.16
C ASN A 258 24.35 -7.14 15.51
N LYS A 259 24.67 -5.83 15.47
CA LYS A 259 26.01 -5.32 15.82
C LYS A 259 26.35 -5.29 17.32
N ASN A 260 25.37 -5.43 18.22
CA ASN A 260 25.56 -5.28 19.66
C ASN A 260 25.27 -6.59 20.40
N LYS A 261 26.27 -7.21 21.06
CA LYS A 261 26.11 -8.52 21.75
C LYS A 261 24.99 -8.53 22.80
N ASN A 262 24.88 -7.49 23.62
CA ASN A 262 24.00 -7.46 24.80
C ASN A 262 22.66 -6.73 24.56
N LEU A 263 22.39 -6.22 23.36
CA LEU A 263 21.17 -5.45 23.07
C LEU A 263 20.13 -6.33 22.37
N PHE A 264 18.97 -6.60 22.95
CA PHE A 264 17.93 -7.45 22.37
C PHE A 264 16.69 -6.63 22.01
N GLY A 265 15.87 -7.10 21.08
CA GLY A 265 14.68 -6.36 20.64
C GLY A 265 13.39 -6.97 21.18
N ILE A 266 12.45 -6.10 21.54
CA ILE A 266 11.05 -6.43 21.81
C ILE A 266 10.19 -5.52 20.92
N ASP A 267 9.59 -6.08 19.87
CA ASP A 267 8.67 -5.37 18.99
C ASP A 267 7.23 -5.50 19.47
N ILE A 268 6.53 -4.36 19.46
CA ILE A 268 5.11 -4.29 19.78
C ILE A 268 4.36 -4.04 18.48
N THR A 269 3.45 -4.95 18.17
CA THR A 269 2.52 -4.84 17.06
C THR A 269 1.10 -5.14 17.54
N TYR A 270 0.13 -4.95 16.65
CA TYR A 270 -1.27 -5.17 16.96
C TYR A 270 -1.92 -6.07 15.91
N PHE A 271 -2.94 -6.80 16.35
CA PHE A 271 -3.86 -7.45 15.46
C PHE A 271 -4.37 -6.44 14.41
N ALA A 272 -4.56 -6.90 13.17
CA ALA A 272 -4.93 -6.07 12.01
C ALA A 272 -3.95 -4.92 11.66
N CYS A 273 -2.71 -4.90 12.18
CA CYS A 273 -1.70 -3.93 11.77
C CYS A 273 -1.05 -4.29 10.42
N GLY A 274 -1.57 -3.70 9.34
CA GLY A 274 -1.17 -4.07 7.98
C GLY A 274 0.32 -3.90 7.64
N PRO A 275 0.94 -2.73 7.85
CA PRO A 275 2.36 -2.54 7.59
C PRO A 275 3.24 -3.45 8.43
N ASP A 276 2.93 -3.62 9.72
CA ASP A 276 3.76 -4.41 10.63
C ASP A 276 3.67 -5.89 10.30
N THR A 277 2.56 -6.38 9.74
CA THR A 277 2.53 -7.72 9.15
C THR A 277 3.64 -7.93 8.13
N GLN A 278 4.02 -6.92 7.33
CA GLN A 278 5.10 -7.02 6.33
C GLN A 278 6.49 -6.73 6.96
N ILE A 279 6.59 -5.67 7.76
CA ILE A 279 7.85 -5.24 8.38
C ILE A 279 8.38 -6.30 9.33
N ASN A 280 7.51 -6.87 10.16
CA ASN A 280 7.90 -7.94 11.09
C ASN A 280 8.46 -9.12 10.32
N GLN A 281 8.02 -9.31 9.06
CA GLN A 281 8.57 -10.38 8.27
C GLN A 281 10.00 -10.18 7.81
N GLN A 282 10.23 -8.98 7.30
CA GLN A 282 11.53 -8.56 6.88
C GLN A 282 12.51 -8.53 8.07
N MET A 283 12.06 -8.12 9.26
CA MET A 283 12.87 -8.17 10.49
C MET A 283 13.31 -9.60 10.83
N ARG A 284 12.40 -10.58 10.77
CA ARG A 284 12.72 -11.99 11.06
C ARG A 284 13.68 -12.62 10.05
N CYS A 285 13.66 -12.18 8.79
CA CYS A 285 14.64 -12.63 7.79
C CYS A 285 16.03 -11.98 7.98
N ARG A 286 16.17 -10.99 8.86
CA ARG A 286 17.43 -10.28 9.09
C ARG A 286 18.00 -10.44 10.50
N THR A 287 17.17 -10.71 11.49
CA THR A 287 17.63 -10.91 12.87
C THR A 287 18.53 -12.14 12.96
N GLN A 288 19.69 -11.99 13.60
CA GLN A 288 20.66 -13.07 13.81
C GLN A 288 20.63 -13.61 15.25
N LYS A 289 19.72 -13.11 16.08
CA LYS A 289 19.63 -13.43 17.51
C LYS A 289 18.18 -13.43 18.01
N PRO A 290 17.93 -13.94 19.23
CA PRO A 290 16.61 -13.92 19.84
C PRO A 290 15.99 -12.53 19.82
N PHE A 291 14.74 -12.50 19.40
CA PHE A 291 13.96 -11.29 19.23
C PHE A 291 12.49 -11.62 19.49
N LEU A 292 11.82 -10.80 20.29
CA LEU A 292 10.42 -11.00 20.63
C LEU A 292 9.52 -10.06 19.81
N THR A 293 8.49 -10.60 19.19
CA THR A 293 7.36 -9.83 18.68
C THR A 293 6.15 -10.11 19.56
N VAL A 294 5.59 -9.07 20.15
CA VAL A 294 4.37 -9.10 20.95
C VAL A 294 3.25 -8.51 20.12
N GLU A 295 2.34 -9.37 19.66
CA GLU A 295 1.08 -8.95 19.05
C GLU A 295 0.00 -8.83 20.13
N MET A 296 -0.64 -7.66 20.18
CA MET A 296 -1.68 -7.31 21.14
C MET A 296 -3.00 -6.94 20.43
N ASP A 297 -4.08 -7.04 21.18
CA ASP A 297 -5.44 -6.61 20.83
C ASP A 297 -6.13 -5.97 22.04
N GLU A 298 -7.39 -5.56 21.89
CA GLU A 298 -8.20 -4.97 22.97
C GLU A 298 -8.51 -5.93 24.13
N HIS A 299 -8.29 -7.22 23.96
CA HIS A 299 -8.59 -8.27 24.95
C HIS A 299 -7.34 -8.80 25.66
N THR A 300 -6.17 -8.29 25.28
CA THR A 300 -4.90 -8.77 25.79
C THR A 300 -4.79 -8.48 27.29
N GLY A 301 -4.75 -9.54 28.09
CA GLY A 301 -4.58 -9.45 29.54
C GLY A 301 -3.12 -9.36 29.98
N ASP A 302 -2.91 -8.82 31.19
CA ASP A 302 -1.59 -8.62 31.79
C ASP A 302 -0.74 -9.88 31.91
N ALA A 303 -1.33 -10.96 32.44
CA ALA A 303 -0.62 -12.21 32.70
C ALA A 303 0.00 -12.81 31.43
N GLY A 304 -0.69 -12.70 30.29
CA GLY A 304 -0.20 -13.22 29.02
C GLY A 304 1.06 -12.49 28.52
N ILE A 305 1.16 -11.19 28.77
CA ILE A 305 2.36 -10.40 28.44
C ILE A 305 3.51 -10.74 29.38
N ASP A 306 3.24 -10.84 30.68
CA ASP A 306 4.27 -11.14 31.68
C ASP A 306 4.94 -12.49 31.43
N THR A 307 4.16 -13.54 31.15
CA THR A 307 4.70 -14.87 30.83
C THR A 307 5.56 -14.84 29.56
N ARG A 308 5.12 -14.13 28.51
CA ARG A 308 5.89 -14.01 27.25
C ARG A 308 7.21 -13.26 27.47
N LEU A 309 7.21 -12.20 28.27
CA LEU A 309 8.42 -11.46 28.63
C LEU A 309 9.37 -12.33 29.46
N GLN A 310 8.88 -13.00 30.49
CA GLN A 310 9.70 -13.89 31.33
C GLN A 310 10.34 -15.02 30.52
N ALA A 311 9.57 -15.67 29.64
CA ALA A 311 10.08 -16.70 28.74
C ALA A 311 11.16 -16.15 27.79
N PHE A 312 10.98 -14.93 27.28
CA PHE A 312 11.96 -14.28 26.43
C PHE A 312 13.24 -13.90 27.20
N PHE A 313 13.12 -13.38 28.41
CA PHE A 313 14.28 -13.07 29.25
C PHE A 313 15.11 -14.32 29.56
N ASN A 314 14.46 -15.44 29.84
CA ASN A 314 15.14 -16.73 30.03
C ASN A 314 15.84 -17.19 28.74
N THR A 315 15.18 -17.06 27.59
CA THR A 315 15.77 -17.36 26.27
C THR A 315 17.04 -16.53 26.02
N VAL A 316 16.98 -15.23 26.34
CA VAL A 316 18.12 -14.30 26.18
C VAL A 316 19.27 -14.67 27.12
N LYS A 317 18.98 -14.98 28.39
CA LYS A 317 19.99 -15.44 29.35
C LYS A 317 20.68 -16.72 28.88
N SER A 318 19.92 -17.72 28.43
CA SER A 318 20.47 -18.96 27.88
C SER A 318 21.33 -18.70 26.64
N TYR A 319 20.87 -17.85 25.73
CA TYR A 319 21.63 -17.47 24.52
C TYR A 319 22.96 -16.78 24.85
N LEU A 320 22.98 -15.88 25.84
CA LEU A 320 24.22 -15.23 26.30
C LEU A 320 25.16 -16.22 27.01
N GLY A 321 24.61 -17.20 27.74
CA GLY A 321 25.39 -18.20 28.48
C GLY A 321 26.13 -19.23 27.60
N ILE A 322 25.58 -19.56 26.42
CA ILE A 322 26.21 -20.52 25.48
C ILE A 322 27.23 -19.87 24.53
N GLU A 323 27.46 -18.56 24.64
CA GLU A 323 28.31 -17.77 23.73
C GLU A 323 28.07 -18.05 22.24
N ALA A 324 26.80 -18.28 21.86
CA ALA A 324 26.45 -18.64 20.50
C ALA A 324 27.00 -17.61 19.51
N LYS A 325 27.87 -18.07 18.59
CA LYS A 325 28.31 -17.25 17.47
C LYS A 325 27.10 -16.89 16.63
N GLN A 326 27.01 -15.64 16.17
CA GLN A 326 26.00 -15.23 15.21
C GLN A 326 26.24 -15.98 13.89
N THR A 327 25.44 -17.00 13.61
CA THR A 327 25.57 -17.84 12.40
C THR A 327 24.44 -17.62 11.40
N GLY A 328 23.46 -16.76 11.72
CA GLY A 328 22.32 -16.49 10.84
C GLY A 328 22.73 -15.76 9.56
N LYS A 329 22.34 -16.29 8.40
CA LYS A 329 22.48 -15.60 7.12
C LYS A 329 21.55 -14.38 7.10
N VAL A 330 22.11 -13.18 6.88
CA VAL A 330 21.31 -11.98 6.65
C VAL A 330 20.94 -11.93 5.18
N PHE A 331 19.63 -12.00 4.90
CA PHE A 331 19.14 -11.93 3.52
C PHE A 331 18.94 -10.47 3.09
N SER A 332 19.31 -10.17 1.85
CA SER A 332 19.03 -8.88 1.19
C SER A 332 18.03 -9.08 0.08
N VAL A 333 17.19 -8.07 -0.14
CA VAL A 333 16.20 -8.07 -1.21
C VAL A 333 16.90 -7.94 -2.56
N LYS A 334 16.53 -8.81 -3.50
CA LYS A 334 17.04 -8.83 -4.88
C LYS A 334 15.92 -8.55 -5.85
N LEU A 335 15.77 -7.28 -6.24
CA LEU A 335 14.84 -6.85 -7.27
C LEU A 335 15.63 -6.44 -8.51
N LYS A 336 15.15 -6.85 -9.68
CA LYS A 336 15.73 -6.45 -10.96
C LYS A 336 14.71 -5.72 -11.83
N GLY A 337 15.21 -4.83 -12.66
CA GLY A 337 14.45 -4.20 -13.73
C GLY A 337 14.18 -5.19 -14.87
N LEU A 338 13.14 -4.89 -15.64
CA LEU A 338 12.71 -5.72 -16.76
C LEU A 338 13.73 -5.73 -17.92
N ASP A 339 14.60 -4.72 -18.01
CA ASP A 339 15.72 -4.64 -18.96
C ASP A 339 16.76 -5.75 -18.76
N LYS A 340 16.88 -6.29 -17.54
CA LYS A 340 17.93 -7.28 -17.20
C LYS A 340 17.63 -8.70 -17.66
N ILE A 341 16.38 -9.00 -18.03
CA ILE A 341 15.95 -10.37 -18.36
C ILE A 341 15.78 -10.63 -19.85
N LYS A 342 15.78 -9.58 -20.69
CA LYS A 342 15.54 -9.72 -22.12
C LYS A 342 16.53 -10.71 -22.74
N ASP A 343 16.01 -11.70 -23.46
CA ASP A 343 16.74 -12.80 -24.10
C ASP A 343 17.57 -13.69 -23.13
N LYS A 344 17.39 -13.57 -21.80
CA LYS A 344 18.16 -14.31 -20.79
C LYS A 344 17.33 -15.26 -19.94
N LYS A 345 16.15 -14.82 -19.51
CA LYS A 345 15.26 -15.59 -18.62
C LYS A 345 13.82 -15.55 -19.11
N ILE A 346 13.05 -16.57 -18.75
CA ILE A 346 11.60 -16.63 -18.98
C ILE A 346 10.90 -15.94 -17.81
N LEU A 347 10.18 -14.86 -18.09
CA LEU A 347 9.37 -14.14 -17.11
C LEU A 347 8.07 -14.89 -16.82
N VAL A 348 7.81 -15.20 -15.56
CA VAL A 348 6.58 -15.86 -15.14
C VAL A 348 5.68 -14.90 -14.34
N PHE A 349 4.46 -14.69 -14.84
CA PHE A 349 3.47 -13.84 -14.19
C PHE A 349 2.62 -14.64 -13.20
N PRO A 350 2.29 -14.09 -12.02
CA PRO A 350 1.29 -14.68 -11.15
C PRO A 350 -0.08 -14.72 -11.85
N PRO A 351 -0.92 -15.72 -11.55
CA PRO A 351 -2.17 -15.94 -12.28
C PRO A 351 -3.30 -15.07 -11.73
N MET A 352 -3.17 -13.74 -11.79
CA MET A 352 -4.21 -12.85 -11.24
C MET A 352 -5.51 -12.95 -12.04
N SER A 353 -5.46 -12.74 -13.35
CA SER A 353 -6.64 -12.84 -14.23
C SER A 353 -6.23 -13.07 -15.69
N LYS A 354 -7.22 -13.15 -16.59
CA LYS A 354 -7.03 -13.30 -18.03
C LYS A 354 -6.21 -12.15 -18.65
N HIS A 355 -6.16 -10.99 -17.99
CA HIS A 355 -5.29 -9.87 -18.34
C HIS A 355 -3.79 -10.22 -18.33
N ASN A 356 -3.35 -11.14 -17.46
CA ASN A 356 -1.94 -11.55 -17.44
C ASN A 356 -1.54 -12.30 -18.71
N TYR A 357 -2.46 -13.01 -19.36
CA TYR A 357 -2.21 -13.68 -20.62
C TYR A 357 -2.05 -12.68 -21.75
N ALA A 358 -2.87 -11.61 -21.76
CA ALA A 358 -2.71 -10.50 -22.71
C ALA A 358 -1.36 -9.80 -22.54
N LEU A 359 -0.96 -9.51 -21.30
CA LEU A 359 0.37 -8.97 -21.02
C LEU A 359 1.48 -9.92 -21.47
N SER A 360 1.39 -11.21 -21.17
CA SER A 360 2.38 -12.19 -21.60
C SER A 360 2.49 -12.29 -23.13
N ALA A 361 1.37 -12.26 -23.85
CA ALA A 361 1.35 -12.22 -25.31
C ALA A 361 2.10 -10.98 -25.85
N VAL A 362 1.81 -9.80 -25.30
CA VAL A 362 2.52 -8.56 -25.68
C VAL A 362 4.02 -8.67 -25.43
N PHE A 363 4.43 -9.17 -24.26
CA PHE A 363 5.84 -9.31 -23.93
C PHE A 363 6.57 -10.25 -24.91
N ASN A 364 5.93 -11.37 -25.28
CA ASN A 364 6.46 -12.30 -26.27
C ASN A 364 6.63 -11.63 -27.65
N ALA A 365 5.69 -10.78 -28.08
CA ALA A 365 5.80 -10.02 -29.33
C ALA A 365 7.00 -9.05 -29.36
N TYR A 366 7.44 -8.58 -28.19
CA TYR A 366 8.63 -7.74 -28.02
C TYR A 366 9.91 -8.54 -27.67
N ARG A 367 9.89 -9.87 -27.86
CA ARG A 367 10.99 -10.81 -27.56
C ARG A 367 11.36 -10.88 -26.08
N ILE A 368 10.41 -10.63 -25.20
CA ILE A 368 10.55 -10.91 -23.77
C ILE A 368 9.79 -12.20 -23.50
N GLN A 369 10.53 -13.31 -23.45
CA GLN A 369 9.94 -14.63 -23.22
C GLN A 369 9.15 -14.61 -21.91
N SER A 370 7.87 -14.92 -21.98
CA SER A 370 7.01 -14.91 -20.80
C SER A 370 5.88 -15.93 -20.86
N ARG A 371 5.37 -16.30 -19.68
CA ARG A 371 4.16 -17.09 -19.52
C ARG A 371 3.45 -16.76 -18.20
N VAL A 372 2.20 -17.16 -18.08
CA VAL A 372 1.43 -17.04 -16.84
C VAL A 372 1.51 -18.37 -16.08
N LEU A 373 1.65 -18.28 -14.76
CA LEU A 373 1.59 -19.46 -13.88
C LEU A 373 0.18 -20.07 -13.90
N GLU A 374 0.07 -21.31 -13.43
CA GLU A 374 -1.22 -21.91 -13.13
C GLU A 374 -1.69 -21.46 -11.75
N VAL A 375 -3.00 -21.36 -11.57
CA VAL A 375 -3.61 -21.25 -10.25
C VAL A 375 -3.24 -22.48 -9.43
N SER A 376 -2.84 -22.28 -8.18
CA SER A 376 -2.56 -23.40 -7.28
C SER A 376 -3.84 -24.21 -7.04
N PRO A 377 -3.79 -25.55 -7.12
CA PRO A 377 -4.95 -26.39 -6.79
C PRO A 377 -5.28 -26.38 -5.29
N ASP A 378 -4.37 -25.87 -4.45
CA ASP A 378 -4.59 -25.72 -3.01
C ASP A 378 -5.33 -24.41 -2.71
N GLU A 379 -6.65 -24.52 -2.48
CA GLU A 379 -7.52 -23.40 -2.10
C GLU A 379 -7.19 -22.83 -0.71
N THR A 380 -6.56 -23.61 0.16
CA THR A 380 -6.20 -23.19 1.52
C THR A 380 -4.90 -22.37 1.54
N MET A 381 -4.09 -22.45 0.49
CA MET A 381 -2.81 -21.76 0.33
C MET A 381 -1.80 -22.14 1.44
N GLU A 382 -1.74 -23.41 1.82
CA GLU A 382 -0.96 -23.88 2.97
C GLU A 382 0.54 -23.67 2.76
N ARG A 383 1.06 -23.75 1.52
CA ARG A 383 2.49 -23.48 1.27
C ARG A 383 2.84 -22.02 1.54
N ALA A 384 1.99 -21.09 1.14
CA ALA A 384 2.15 -19.68 1.46
C ALA A 384 1.92 -19.41 2.96
N ARG A 385 0.86 -19.96 3.57
CA ARG A 385 0.55 -19.76 5.00
C ARG A 385 1.63 -20.30 5.92
N SER A 386 2.18 -21.49 5.64
CA SER A 386 3.24 -22.11 6.45
C SER A 386 4.54 -21.31 6.51
N CYS A 387 4.73 -20.33 5.61
CA CYS A 387 5.93 -19.50 5.60
C CYS A 387 5.67 -17.99 5.78
N THR A 388 4.42 -17.61 6.00
CA THR A 388 3.98 -16.24 6.27
C THR A 388 3.36 -16.15 7.66
N TYR A 389 3.22 -14.95 8.20
CA TYR A 389 2.73 -14.73 9.57
C TYR A 389 1.96 -13.44 9.67
N GLY A 390 1.05 -13.43 10.64
CA GLY A 390 0.07 -12.37 10.79
C GLY A 390 -0.92 -12.31 9.62
N LEU A 391 -1.71 -11.25 9.59
CA LEU A 391 -2.77 -11.07 8.61
C LEU A 391 -2.25 -10.42 7.32
N VAL A 392 -1.58 -11.22 6.49
CA VAL A 392 -1.16 -10.79 5.15
C VAL A 392 -2.36 -10.60 4.23
N CYS A 393 -2.20 -9.80 3.18
CA CYS A 393 -3.23 -9.60 2.19
C CYS A 393 -3.51 -10.90 1.42
N THR A 394 -4.77 -11.22 1.15
CA THR A 394 -5.16 -12.38 0.33
C THR A 394 -4.44 -12.43 -1.03
N PRO A 395 -4.29 -11.31 -1.78
CA PRO A 395 -3.47 -11.29 -2.99
C PRO A 395 -2.05 -11.81 -2.80
N TYR A 396 -1.38 -11.44 -1.70
CA TYR A 396 -0.02 -11.89 -1.40
C TYR A 396 0.05 -13.41 -1.21
N LEU A 397 -0.97 -14.00 -0.56
CA LEU A 397 -1.04 -15.45 -0.39
C LEU A 397 -1.18 -16.14 -1.76
N HIS A 398 -2.10 -15.69 -2.62
CA HIS A 398 -2.28 -16.31 -3.94
C HIS A 398 -1.04 -16.16 -4.85
N THR A 399 -0.39 -14.99 -4.87
CA THR A 399 0.83 -14.83 -5.69
C THR A 399 1.96 -15.69 -5.16
N THR A 400 2.20 -15.68 -3.85
CA THR A 400 3.26 -16.47 -3.21
C THR A 400 3.00 -17.97 -3.38
N GLU A 401 1.75 -18.41 -3.20
CA GLU A 401 1.33 -19.80 -3.36
C GLU A 401 1.58 -20.30 -4.79
N ALA A 402 1.20 -19.53 -5.81
CA ALA A 402 1.43 -19.88 -7.21
C ALA A 402 2.93 -19.98 -7.54
N MET A 403 3.75 -19.06 -7.02
CA MET A 403 5.21 -19.08 -7.21
C MET A 403 5.83 -20.30 -6.50
N LEU A 404 5.47 -20.57 -5.25
CA LEU A 404 5.97 -21.72 -4.49
C LEU A 404 5.56 -23.05 -5.13
N ASN A 405 4.31 -23.17 -5.58
CA ASN A 405 3.83 -24.34 -6.30
C ASN A 405 4.63 -24.57 -7.59
N PHE A 406 4.91 -23.50 -8.35
CA PHE A 406 5.73 -23.59 -9.56
C PHE A 406 7.18 -24.00 -9.27
N MET A 407 7.78 -23.50 -8.18
CA MET A 407 9.14 -23.87 -7.76
C MET A 407 9.29 -25.36 -7.41
N GLN A 408 8.19 -26.03 -7.06
CA GLN A 408 8.19 -27.47 -6.72
C GLN A 408 8.03 -28.38 -7.95
N LYS A 409 7.64 -27.84 -9.12
CA LYS A 409 7.40 -28.66 -10.32
C LYS A 409 8.72 -29.15 -10.93
N PRO A 410 8.75 -30.38 -11.49
CA PRO A 410 9.88 -30.85 -12.30
C PRO A 410 10.16 -29.86 -13.45
N GLY A 411 11.40 -29.42 -13.58
CA GLY A 411 11.82 -28.47 -14.62
C GLY A 411 11.82 -27.00 -14.21
N PHE A 412 11.54 -26.66 -12.95
CA PHE A 412 11.91 -25.35 -12.41
C PHE A 412 13.43 -25.19 -12.32
N ASP A 413 13.92 -24.03 -12.74
CA ASP A 413 15.32 -23.64 -12.71
C ASP A 413 15.41 -22.13 -12.44
N GLN A 414 16.04 -21.75 -11.33
CA GLN A 414 16.18 -20.36 -10.89
C GLN A 414 17.06 -19.50 -11.83
N GLU A 415 17.92 -20.13 -12.63
CA GLU A 415 18.72 -19.44 -13.66
C GLU A 415 17.92 -19.25 -14.95
N LYS A 416 16.94 -20.10 -15.22
CA LYS A 416 16.08 -20.01 -16.41
C LYS A 416 14.86 -19.12 -16.21
N PHE A 417 14.29 -19.09 -15.01
CA PHE A 417 13.03 -18.38 -14.72
C PHE A 417 13.25 -17.14 -13.84
N ALA A 418 12.39 -16.15 -14.03
CA ALA A 418 12.28 -14.99 -13.15
C ALA A 418 10.80 -14.69 -12.87
N PHE A 419 10.45 -14.34 -11.65
CA PHE A 419 9.07 -14.01 -11.26
C PHE A 419 8.76 -12.55 -11.48
N PHE A 420 7.59 -12.26 -12.06
CA PHE A 420 7.05 -10.91 -12.07
C PHE A 420 6.27 -10.65 -10.78
N GLN A 421 6.47 -9.49 -10.16
CA GLN A 421 5.61 -9.02 -9.07
C GLN A 421 5.31 -7.53 -9.24
N ALA A 422 4.02 -7.19 -9.15
CA ALA A 422 3.59 -5.80 -9.19
C ALA A 422 4.05 -5.07 -7.91
N THR A 423 4.38 -3.78 -8.04
CA THR A 423 4.88 -2.99 -6.91
C THR A 423 4.38 -1.55 -6.99
N SER A 424 4.58 -0.79 -5.92
CA SER A 424 4.32 0.65 -5.83
C SER A 424 5.52 1.35 -5.21
N ASP A 425 5.97 2.46 -5.78
CA ASP A 425 7.20 3.11 -5.30
C ASP A 425 7.02 3.99 -4.07
N CYS A 426 5.88 4.67 -3.94
CA CYS A 426 5.65 5.67 -2.90
C CYS A 426 4.76 5.20 -1.74
N GLY A 427 4.18 3.99 -1.82
CA GLY A 427 3.25 3.48 -0.80
C GLY A 427 1.90 4.21 -0.79
N PRO A 428 1.07 4.06 0.26
CA PRO A 428 1.30 3.27 1.48
C PRO A 428 0.77 1.83 1.40
N CYS A 429 0.34 1.35 0.22
CA CYS A 429 -0.26 0.02 0.02
C CYS A 429 0.75 -1.13 0.13
N ARG A 430 0.40 -2.18 0.88
CA ARG A 430 1.26 -3.35 1.13
C ARG A 430 1.78 -4.02 -0.14
N LEU A 431 1.09 -3.90 -1.28
CA LEU A 431 1.53 -4.36 -2.60
C LEU A 431 2.99 -3.98 -2.89
N GLY A 432 3.40 -2.76 -2.56
CA GLY A 432 4.78 -2.31 -2.78
C GLY A 432 5.86 -3.09 -2.02
N GLN A 433 5.48 -3.92 -1.03
CA GLN A 433 6.39 -4.76 -0.27
C GLN A 433 6.39 -6.24 -0.68
N TYR A 434 5.45 -6.69 -1.53
CA TYR A 434 5.31 -8.12 -1.86
C TYR A 434 6.59 -8.69 -2.46
N ALA A 435 7.13 -8.00 -3.47
CA ALA A 435 8.34 -8.42 -4.15
C ALA A 435 9.55 -8.52 -3.20
N SER A 436 9.70 -7.54 -2.30
CA SER A 436 10.76 -7.55 -1.29
C SER A 436 10.60 -8.74 -0.34
N LEU A 437 9.37 -9.03 0.07
CA LEU A 437 9.10 -10.12 1.00
C LEU A 437 9.26 -11.50 0.34
N GLU A 438 8.71 -11.72 -0.85
CA GLU A 438 8.91 -12.92 -1.67
C GLU A 438 10.41 -13.17 -1.90
N SER A 439 11.19 -12.13 -2.21
CA SER A 439 12.64 -12.25 -2.42
C SER A 439 13.36 -12.78 -1.18
N LEU A 440 13.02 -12.27 0.02
CA LEU A 440 13.60 -12.75 1.27
C LEU A 440 13.11 -14.15 1.65
N LEU A 441 11.82 -14.42 1.40
CA LEU A 441 11.18 -15.69 1.70
C LEU A 441 11.80 -16.84 0.89
N PHE A 442 11.95 -16.65 -0.42
CA PHE A 442 12.53 -17.66 -1.30
C PHE A 442 14.00 -17.94 -0.94
N GLN A 443 14.79 -16.89 -0.65
CA GLN A 443 16.17 -17.06 -0.21
C GLN A 443 16.26 -17.84 1.11
N LYS A 444 15.34 -17.59 2.05
CA LYS A 444 15.26 -18.32 3.31
C LYS A 444 14.90 -19.80 3.11
N LYS A 445 14.12 -20.12 2.07
CA LYS A 445 13.85 -21.51 1.65
C LYS A 445 14.98 -22.13 0.81
N GLY A 446 16.05 -21.40 0.55
CA GLY A 446 17.21 -21.89 -0.21
C GLY A 446 17.13 -21.67 -1.73
N THR A 447 16.16 -20.91 -2.22
CA THR A 447 16.05 -20.56 -3.65
C THR A 447 16.38 -19.09 -3.89
N ASP A 448 17.29 -18.84 -4.82
CA ASP A 448 17.75 -17.50 -5.18
C ASP A 448 17.26 -17.13 -6.57
N VAL A 449 15.95 -16.95 -6.70
CA VAL A 449 15.28 -16.61 -7.95
C VAL A 449 15.14 -15.10 -8.13
N ASP A 450 15.29 -14.64 -9.36
CA ASP A 450 15.13 -13.23 -9.70
C ASP A 450 13.65 -12.81 -9.62
N ILE A 451 13.38 -11.72 -8.90
CA ILE A 451 12.07 -11.06 -8.92
C ILE A 451 12.18 -9.76 -9.71
N ILE A 452 11.37 -9.68 -10.75
CA ILE A 452 11.25 -8.55 -11.66
C ILE A 452 10.05 -7.74 -11.23
N THR A 453 10.28 -6.47 -10.90
CA THR A 453 9.20 -5.57 -10.56
C THR A 453 8.90 -4.63 -11.72
N GLY A 454 7.65 -4.57 -12.14
CA GLY A 454 7.12 -3.49 -12.97
C GLY A 454 6.35 -2.50 -12.10
N GLY A 455 6.33 -1.21 -12.46
CA GLY A 455 5.46 -0.23 -11.79
C GLY A 455 6.12 1.07 -11.33
N GLU A 456 7.37 1.38 -11.71
CA GLU A 456 7.78 2.78 -11.63
C GLU A 456 7.04 3.54 -12.73
N VAL A 457 6.30 4.58 -12.35
CA VAL A 457 5.83 5.63 -13.26
C VAL A 457 7.06 6.34 -13.79
N GLY A 458 7.68 5.77 -14.83
CA GLY A 458 9.07 6.07 -15.24
C GLY A 458 9.78 4.87 -15.87
N SER A 459 9.71 3.69 -15.24
CA SER A 459 10.31 2.43 -15.73
C SER A 459 9.55 1.83 -16.91
N GLU A 460 8.24 2.10 -17.01
CA GLU A 460 7.40 1.74 -18.17
C GLU A 460 7.96 2.33 -19.48
N PHE A 461 8.69 3.44 -19.37
CA PHE A 461 9.34 4.11 -20.50
C PHE A 461 10.67 3.48 -20.92
N SER A 462 11.26 2.58 -20.10
CA SER A 462 12.52 1.91 -20.44
C SER A 462 12.36 0.92 -21.60
N LEU A 463 11.17 0.33 -21.76
CA LEU A 463 10.84 -0.56 -22.88
C LEU A 463 10.18 0.15 -24.06
N GLY A 464 9.81 1.41 -23.87
CA GLY A 464 9.24 2.28 -24.89
C GLY A 464 7.71 2.30 -24.90
N MET A 465 7.18 3.49 -25.22
CA MET A 465 5.74 3.75 -25.35
C MET A 465 4.98 2.75 -26.24
N PRO A 466 5.52 2.26 -27.39
CA PRO A 466 4.85 1.25 -28.21
C PRO A 466 4.38 0.01 -27.44
N LEU A 467 5.22 -0.50 -26.52
CA LEU A 467 4.89 -1.67 -25.71
C LEU A 467 3.77 -1.33 -24.72
N LEU A 468 3.85 -0.16 -24.07
CA LEU A 468 2.84 0.30 -23.12
C LEU A 468 1.46 0.43 -23.78
N ILE A 469 1.40 1.00 -24.99
CA ILE A 469 0.15 1.13 -25.75
C ILE A 469 -0.42 -0.25 -26.10
N LYS A 470 0.42 -1.19 -26.56
CA LYS A 470 -0.02 -2.55 -26.90
C LYS A 470 -0.48 -3.34 -25.66
N ALA A 471 0.17 -3.13 -24.52
CA ALA A 471 -0.26 -3.69 -23.24
C ALA A 471 -1.61 -3.11 -22.79
N TRP A 472 -1.79 -1.79 -22.91
CA TRP A 472 -3.03 -1.10 -22.61
C TRP A 472 -4.20 -1.59 -23.48
N SER A 473 -3.95 -1.75 -24.79
CA SER A 473 -4.97 -2.27 -25.71
C SER A 473 -5.36 -3.71 -25.41
N GLY A 474 -4.40 -4.54 -25.02
CA GLY A 474 -4.68 -5.89 -24.55
C GLY A 474 -5.54 -5.91 -23.28
N ILE A 475 -5.19 -5.11 -22.27
CA ILE A 475 -5.94 -5.06 -21.00
C ILE A 475 -7.38 -4.61 -21.24
N THR A 476 -7.56 -3.48 -21.93
CA THR A 476 -8.88 -2.90 -22.20
C THR A 476 -9.74 -3.80 -23.09
N ALA A 477 -9.16 -4.52 -24.06
CA ALA A 477 -9.90 -5.48 -24.87
C ALA A 477 -10.37 -6.70 -24.06
N VAL A 478 -9.55 -7.20 -23.12
CA VAL A 478 -9.97 -8.28 -22.21
C VAL A 478 -11.15 -7.82 -21.34
N ASP A 479 -11.09 -6.60 -20.79
CA ASP A 479 -12.20 -6.03 -20.03
C ASP A 479 -13.51 -6.01 -20.84
N GLN A 480 -13.47 -5.63 -22.13
CA GLN A 480 -14.65 -5.63 -23.00
C GLN A 480 -15.21 -7.04 -23.25
N LEU A 481 -14.34 -8.02 -23.49
CA LEU A 481 -14.75 -9.42 -23.68
C LEU A 481 -15.38 -10.00 -22.41
N GLU A 482 -14.81 -9.72 -21.24
CA GLU A 482 -15.36 -10.12 -19.94
C GLU A 482 -16.75 -9.52 -19.71
N LYS A 483 -16.93 -8.23 -20.02
CA LYS A 483 -18.22 -7.56 -19.86
C LYS A 483 -19.30 -8.15 -20.76
N MET A 484 -19.00 -8.36 -22.05
CA MET A 484 -19.95 -9.02 -22.95
C MET A 484 -20.31 -10.42 -22.46
N ARG A 485 -19.34 -11.17 -21.94
CA ARG A 485 -19.56 -12.48 -21.32
C ARG A 485 -20.52 -12.38 -20.13
N MET A 486 -20.25 -11.51 -19.16
CA MET A 486 -21.08 -11.31 -17.96
C MET A 486 -22.48 -10.74 -18.27
N HIS A 487 -22.61 -9.91 -19.30
CA HIS A 487 -23.92 -9.39 -19.73
C HIS A 487 -24.77 -10.46 -20.44
N THR A 488 -24.13 -11.39 -21.16
CA THR A 488 -24.83 -12.44 -21.92
C THR A 488 -25.19 -13.64 -21.04
N ARG A 489 -24.21 -14.12 -20.27
CA ARG A 489 -24.22 -15.42 -19.58
C ARG A 489 -25.41 -15.65 -18.65
N PRO A 490 -25.86 -14.68 -17.83
CA PRO A 490 -26.99 -14.88 -16.93
C PRO A 490 -28.28 -15.18 -17.69
N TYR A 491 -28.41 -14.74 -18.94
CA TYR A 491 -29.62 -14.84 -19.75
C TYR A 491 -29.55 -15.95 -20.80
N GLU A 492 -28.40 -16.61 -21.01
CA GLU A 492 -28.25 -17.55 -22.12
C GLU A 492 -29.17 -18.78 -21.94
N VAL A 493 -29.91 -19.13 -23.00
CA VAL A 493 -30.79 -20.32 -23.00
C VAL A 493 -29.94 -21.59 -23.10
N ASN A 494 -28.90 -21.55 -23.95
CA ASN A 494 -27.95 -22.65 -24.13
C ASN A 494 -26.72 -22.38 -23.26
N LYS A 495 -26.69 -22.97 -22.05
CA LYS A 495 -25.61 -22.78 -21.08
C LYS A 495 -24.23 -23.09 -21.68
N GLY A 496 -23.27 -22.21 -21.44
CA GLY A 496 -21.89 -22.28 -21.91
C GLY A 496 -21.63 -21.62 -23.28
N THR A 497 -22.65 -21.15 -23.99
CA THR A 497 -22.48 -20.53 -25.31
C THR A 497 -21.63 -19.25 -25.21
N SER A 498 -21.92 -18.40 -24.23
CA SER A 498 -21.18 -17.16 -23.97
C SER A 498 -19.71 -17.42 -23.60
N ASP A 499 -19.43 -18.50 -22.84
CA ASP A 499 -18.07 -18.89 -22.46
C ASP A 499 -17.26 -19.40 -23.67
N GLN A 500 -17.90 -20.13 -24.60
CA GLN A 500 -17.27 -20.57 -25.85
C GLN A 500 -16.92 -19.39 -26.76
N ILE A 501 -17.82 -18.41 -26.90
CA ILE A 501 -17.59 -17.18 -27.67
C ILE A 501 -16.41 -16.42 -27.03
N TYR A 502 -16.44 -16.24 -25.71
CA TYR A 502 -15.37 -15.58 -24.98
C TYR A 502 -14.00 -16.24 -25.24
N GLU A 503 -13.87 -17.56 -25.05
CA GLU A 503 -12.58 -18.25 -25.25
C GLU A 503 -12.10 -18.18 -26.71
N LYS A 504 -13.01 -18.24 -27.69
CA LYS A 504 -12.69 -18.05 -29.12
C LYS A 504 -12.08 -16.67 -29.39
N TYR A 505 -12.69 -15.61 -28.87
CA TYR A 505 -12.24 -14.24 -29.10
C TYR A 505 -11.03 -13.84 -28.24
N MET A 506 -10.92 -14.39 -27.03
CA MET A 506 -9.70 -14.32 -26.23
C MET A 506 -8.51 -14.92 -26.98
N LYS A 507 -8.65 -16.12 -27.56
CA LYS A 507 -7.58 -16.73 -28.36
C LYS A 507 -7.16 -15.83 -29.53
N ARG A 508 -8.13 -15.31 -30.31
CA ARG A 508 -7.85 -14.38 -31.42
C ARG A 508 -7.12 -13.12 -30.95
N LEU A 509 -7.52 -12.55 -29.82
CA LEU A 509 -6.87 -11.39 -29.22
C LEU A 509 -5.43 -11.72 -28.82
N LEU A 510 -5.20 -12.83 -28.13
CA LEU A 510 -3.87 -13.25 -27.69
C LEU A 510 -2.94 -13.52 -28.87
N ASP A 511 -3.42 -14.20 -29.92
CA ASP A 511 -2.67 -14.46 -31.15
C ASP A 511 -2.26 -13.14 -31.83
N HIS A 512 -3.19 -12.17 -31.92
CA HIS A 512 -2.91 -10.83 -32.45
C HIS A 512 -1.86 -10.07 -31.61
N LEU A 513 -1.99 -10.13 -30.28
CA LEU A 513 -1.06 -9.45 -29.36
C LEU A 513 0.33 -10.07 -29.38
N ALA A 514 0.43 -11.39 -29.59
CA ALA A 514 1.68 -12.14 -29.64
C ALA A 514 2.45 -11.97 -30.96
N ASP A 515 1.80 -11.56 -32.06
CA ASP A 515 2.46 -11.34 -33.34
C ASP A 515 3.39 -10.11 -33.31
N PRO A 516 4.71 -10.26 -33.55
CA PRO A 516 5.63 -9.13 -33.65
C PRO A 516 5.30 -8.15 -34.80
N LYS A 517 4.59 -8.60 -35.85
CA LYS A 517 4.19 -7.76 -36.99
C LYS A 517 3.14 -6.71 -36.59
N THR A 518 2.41 -6.93 -35.50
CA THR A 518 1.41 -5.98 -34.98
C THR A 518 2.02 -4.98 -33.99
N ASN A 519 3.35 -5.03 -33.77
CA ASN A 519 4.03 -4.06 -32.92
C ASN A 519 4.00 -2.67 -33.56
N LEU A 520 3.67 -1.67 -32.74
CA LEU A 520 3.78 -0.27 -33.11
C LEU A 520 5.26 0.06 -33.39
N GLY A 521 5.54 0.74 -34.51
CA GLY A 521 6.88 1.17 -34.90
C GLY A 521 7.54 2.11 -33.87
N LYS A 522 8.85 2.38 -34.02
CA LYS A 522 9.60 3.26 -33.10
C LYS A 522 9.03 4.69 -33.11
N MET A 523 8.18 5.02 -32.14
CA MET A 523 7.73 6.39 -31.90
C MET A 523 8.79 7.13 -31.07
N LYS A 524 9.47 8.10 -31.68
CA LYS A 524 10.56 8.85 -31.03
C LYS A 524 10.09 10.01 -30.14
N THR A 525 8.82 10.45 -30.19
CA THR A 525 8.41 11.70 -29.51
C THR A 525 6.93 11.73 -29.09
N TYR A 526 6.65 12.31 -27.92
CA TYR A 526 5.28 12.47 -27.36
C TYR A 526 4.34 13.34 -28.21
N LEU A 527 4.89 14.34 -28.91
CA LEU A 527 4.16 15.17 -29.88
C LEU A 527 3.63 14.34 -31.06
N THR A 528 4.35 13.28 -31.43
CA THR A 528 3.91 12.34 -32.46
C THR A 528 2.76 11.47 -31.97
N ILE A 529 2.70 11.14 -30.68
CA ILE A 529 1.58 10.38 -30.07
C ILE A 529 0.30 11.20 -30.12
N GLY A 530 0.36 12.49 -29.75
CA GLY A 530 -0.79 13.39 -29.88
C GLY A 530 -1.28 13.45 -31.32
N LYS A 531 -0.37 13.64 -32.29
CA LYS A 531 -0.72 13.67 -33.72
C LYS A 531 -1.29 12.35 -34.25
N VAL A 532 -0.71 11.20 -33.90
CA VAL A 532 -1.17 9.87 -34.33
C VAL A 532 -2.49 9.49 -33.65
N PHE A 533 -2.70 9.90 -32.40
CA PHE A 533 -3.96 9.69 -31.69
C PHE A 533 -5.07 10.57 -32.25
N PHE A 534 -4.80 11.86 -32.52
CA PHE A 534 -5.77 12.71 -33.20
C PHE A 534 -6.04 12.19 -34.60
N SER A 535 -5.04 11.81 -35.39
CA SER A 535 -5.28 11.23 -36.72
C SER A 535 -6.07 9.93 -36.64
N ASN A 536 -5.76 8.99 -35.74
CA ASN A 536 -6.51 7.73 -35.62
C ASN A 536 -7.90 7.88 -34.98
N LEU A 537 -8.19 8.95 -34.25
CA LEU A 537 -9.56 9.28 -33.82
C LEU A 537 -10.39 9.89 -34.95
N PHE A 538 -9.74 10.57 -35.90
CA PHE A 538 -10.40 11.28 -37.01
C PHE A 538 -10.37 10.50 -38.34
N ASP A 539 -9.47 9.52 -38.50
CA ASP A 539 -9.38 8.61 -39.63
C ASP A 539 -10.25 7.37 -39.36
N GLY A 540 -11.30 7.19 -40.16
CA GLY A 540 -12.34 6.15 -39.98
C GLY A 540 -11.93 4.69 -40.18
N ASN A 541 -10.64 4.35 -40.05
CA ASN A 541 -10.18 2.95 -40.13
C ASN A 541 -10.16 2.30 -38.75
N SER A 542 -11.06 1.33 -38.54
CA SER A 542 -11.14 0.56 -37.29
C SER A 542 -9.84 -0.19 -37.01
N SER A 543 -9.34 -0.11 -35.78
CA SER A 543 -8.13 -0.86 -35.42
C SER A 543 -8.40 -2.39 -35.44
N PRO A 544 -7.39 -3.26 -35.67
CA PRO A 544 -7.61 -4.71 -35.69
C PRO A 544 -8.23 -5.26 -34.39
N ILE A 545 -7.89 -4.67 -33.24
CA ILE A 545 -8.49 -5.04 -31.94
C ILE A 545 -9.96 -4.61 -31.90
N GLU A 546 -10.28 -3.43 -32.42
CA GLU A 546 -11.67 -2.98 -32.56
C GLU A 546 -12.49 -3.93 -33.43
N GLU A 547 -11.92 -4.41 -34.54
CA GLU A 547 -12.57 -5.40 -35.41
C GLU A 547 -12.80 -6.74 -34.69
N ILE A 548 -11.83 -7.20 -33.89
CA ILE A 548 -11.99 -8.39 -33.03
C ILE A 548 -13.16 -8.19 -32.06
N LEU A 549 -13.25 -7.02 -31.42
CA LEU A 549 -14.33 -6.70 -30.47
C LEU A 549 -15.69 -6.55 -31.16
N ARG A 550 -15.76 -5.93 -32.35
CA ARG A 550 -16.99 -5.82 -33.15
C ARG A 550 -17.50 -7.19 -33.60
N LYS A 551 -16.60 -8.08 -34.01
CA LYS A 551 -16.95 -9.47 -34.36
C LYS A 551 -17.45 -10.25 -33.13
N ALA A 552 -16.79 -10.08 -31.98
CA ALA A 552 -17.24 -10.65 -30.71
C ALA A 552 -18.64 -10.13 -30.33
N GLN A 553 -18.83 -8.82 -30.38
CA GLN A 553 -20.11 -8.14 -30.13
C GLN A 553 -21.22 -8.69 -31.03
N GLY A 554 -20.94 -8.87 -32.33
CA GLY A 554 -21.86 -9.50 -33.27
C GLY A 554 -22.27 -10.90 -32.84
N GLU A 555 -21.33 -11.77 -32.46
CA GLU A 555 -21.67 -13.13 -32.01
C GLU A 555 -22.40 -13.16 -30.66
N PHE A 556 -22.02 -12.32 -29.69
CA PHE A 556 -22.73 -12.21 -28.40
C PHE A 556 -24.19 -11.72 -28.59
N SER A 557 -24.43 -10.85 -29.58
CA SER A 557 -25.78 -10.36 -29.90
C SER A 557 -26.73 -11.44 -30.44
N GLN A 558 -26.17 -12.51 -31.01
CA GLN A 558 -26.94 -13.62 -31.58
C GLN A 558 -27.18 -14.77 -30.60
N VAL A 559 -26.62 -14.69 -29.38
CA VAL A 559 -26.87 -15.70 -28.35
C VAL A 559 -28.34 -15.67 -27.96
N LYS A 560 -29.00 -16.83 -27.98
CA LYS A 560 -30.39 -16.95 -27.56
C LYS A 560 -30.50 -16.64 -26.06
N ARG A 561 -31.26 -15.60 -25.70
CA ARG A 561 -31.43 -15.11 -24.33
C ARG A 561 -32.87 -15.27 -23.82
N THR A 562 -33.01 -15.43 -22.50
CA THR A 562 -34.29 -15.26 -21.79
C THR A 562 -34.66 -13.78 -21.73
N SER A 563 -35.96 -13.48 -21.64
CA SER A 563 -36.49 -12.11 -21.58
C SER A 563 -36.78 -11.63 -20.15
N GLU A 564 -36.48 -12.46 -19.14
CA GLU A 564 -36.67 -12.11 -17.74
C GLU A 564 -35.70 -10.99 -17.35
N GLU A 565 -36.16 -10.00 -16.59
CA GLU A 565 -35.26 -9.01 -15.99
C GLU A 565 -34.62 -9.59 -14.72
N LYS A 566 -33.30 -9.46 -14.59
CA LYS A 566 -32.55 -9.94 -13.42
C LYS A 566 -32.04 -8.78 -12.58
N PRO A 567 -31.96 -8.92 -11.25
CA PRO A 567 -31.30 -7.93 -10.41
C PRO A 567 -29.84 -7.77 -10.84
N LYS A 568 -29.45 -6.53 -11.15
CA LYS A 568 -28.07 -6.18 -11.50
C LYS A 568 -27.26 -5.93 -10.23
N ILE A 569 -26.16 -6.64 -10.07
CA ILE A 569 -25.27 -6.54 -8.90
C ILE A 569 -23.88 -6.10 -9.36
N GLY A 570 -23.46 -4.92 -8.92
CA GLY A 570 -22.13 -4.38 -9.20
C GLY A 570 -21.10 -4.81 -8.16
N MET A 571 -19.99 -5.38 -8.63
CA MET A 571 -18.86 -5.83 -7.80
C MET A 571 -17.70 -4.84 -7.92
N ILE A 572 -17.47 -4.12 -6.82
CA ILE A 572 -16.37 -3.18 -6.61
C ILE A 572 -15.51 -3.64 -5.43
N GLY A 573 -14.26 -3.19 -5.37
CA GLY A 573 -13.38 -3.51 -4.25
C GLY A 573 -11.90 -3.59 -4.61
N GLU A 574 -11.15 -4.32 -3.78
CA GLU A 574 -9.71 -4.54 -3.94
C GLU A 574 -9.40 -5.15 -5.32
N PHE A 575 -8.42 -4.55 -6.01
CA PHE A 575 -8.12 -4.78 -7.42
C PHE A 575 -7.83 -6.25 -7.76
N PHE A 576 -7.01 -6.93 -6.95
CA PHE A 576 -6.65 -8.32 -7.23
C PHE A 576 -7.79 -9.26 -6.85
N VAL A 577 -8.36 -9.10 -5.64
CA VAL A 577 -9.41 -10.01 -5.14
C VAL A 577 -10.60 -10.03 -6.08
N ARG A 578 -11.06 -8.86 -6.56
CA ARG A 578 -12.23 -8.81 -7.44
C ARG A 578 -11.99 -9.49 -8.79
N LEU A 579 -10.78 -9.44 -9.34
CA LEU A 579 -10.43 -10.00 -10.65
C LEU A 579 -10.00 -11.48 -10.58
N HIS A 580 -9.54 -11.96 -9.42
CA HIS A 580 -9.05 -13.32 -9.25
C HIS A 580 -10.17 -14.22 -8.74
N GLU A 581 -10.73 -15.05 -9.64
CA GLU A 581 -11.86 -15.95 -9.37
C GLU A 581 -11.67 -16.81 -8.09
N PRO A 582 -10.52 -17.46 -7.83
CA PRO A 582 -10.30 -18.17 -6.56
C PRO A 582 -10.32 -17.26 -5.33
N ALA A 583 -9.74 -16.05 -5.39
CA ALA A 583 -9.69 -15.14 -4.25
C ALA A 583 -11.07 -14.58 -3.90
N ASN A 584 -11.91 -14.32 -4.91
CA ASN A 584 -13.30 -13.92 -4.69
C ASN A 584 -14.25 -15.11 -4.48
N GLN A 585 -13.72 -16.33 -4.38
CA GLN A 585 -14.48 -17.57 -4.17
C GLN A 585 -15.56 -17.80 -5.24
N ASN A 586 -15.27 -17.42 -6.49
CA ASN A 586 -16.17 -17.51 -7.63
C ASN A 586 -17.52 -16.79 -7.40
N ILE A 587 -17.52 -15.68 -6.67
CA ILE A 587 -18.75 -14.99 -6.26
C ILE A 587 -19.63 -14.57 -7.44
N LEU A 588 -19.04 -14.19 -8.57
CA LEU A 588 -19.80 -13.79 -9.77
C LEU A 588 -20.68 -14.93 -10.25
N ARG A 589 -20.11 -16.12 -10.48
CA ARG A 589 -20.86 -17.31 -10.90
C ARG A 589 -21.94 -17.70 -9.90
N LYS A 590 -21.63 -17.64 -8.60
CA LYS A 590 -22.59 -17.94 -7.52
C LYS A 590 -23.79 -16.98 -7.52
N LEU A 591 -23.58 -15.71 -7.83
CA LEU A 591 -24.66 -14.72 -7.94
C LEU A 591 -25.51 -14.95 -9.20
N GLU A 592 -24.87 -15.28 -10.33
CA GLU A 592 -25.59 -15.60 -11.57
C GLU A 592 -26.46 -16.85 -11.44
N GLU A 593 -25.96 -17.88 -10.77
CA GLU A 593 -26.73 -19.09 -10.42
C GLU A 593 -27.94 -18.79 -9.52
N LYS A 594 -27.89 -17.69 -8.76
CA LYS A 594 -28.99 -17.21 -7.92
C LYS A 594 -29.94 -16.26 -8.67
N GLY A 595 -29.75 -16.09 -9.98
CA GLY A 595 -30.63 -15.32 -10.84
C GLY A 595 -30.25 -13.84 -10.96
N ALA A 596 -29.03 -13.44 -10.60
CA ALA A 596 -28.56 -12.07 -10.79
C ALA A 596 -27.79 -11.88 -12.10
N GLU A 597 -27.79 -10.65 -12.62
CA GLU A 597 -26.82 -10.21 -13.61
C GLU A 597 -25.67 -9.51 -12.88
N THR A 598 -24.44 -9.98 -13.05
CA THR A 598 -23.29 -9.41 -12.33
C THR A 598 -22.47 -8.48 -13.21
N TRP A 599 -22.15 -7.30 -12.69
CA TRP A 599 -21.21 -6.37 -13.27
C TRP A 599 -19.93 -6.34 -12.41
N LEU A 600 -18.76 -6.33 -13.04
CA LEU A 600 -17.47 -6.27 -12.36
C LEU A 600 -16.71 -5.03 -12.82
N ALA A 601 -16.22 -4.24 -11.86
CA ALA A 601 -15.37 -3.10 -12.17
C ALA A 601 -14.08 -3.57 -12.89
N SER A 602 -13.82 -2.95 -14.06
CA SER A 602 -12.77 -3.34 -15.00
C SER A 602 -11.36 -3.32 -14.38
N ALA A 603 -10.42 -4.06 -14.97
CA ALA A 603 -9.01 -3.94 -14.60
C ALA A 603 -8.45 -2.55 -14.98
N ALA A 604 -8.91 -1.99 -16.11
CA ALA A 604 -8.54 -0.66 -16.55
C ALA A 604 -8.90 0.45 -15.53
N GLU A 605 -9.99 0.32 -14.77
CA GLU A 605 -10.43 1.32 -13.78
C GLU A 605 -9.31 1.74 -12.81
N TYR A 606 -8.66 0.76 -12.16
CA TYR A 606 -7.58 1.02 -11.20
C TYR A 606 -6.36 1.66 -11.86
N LEU A 607 -6.01 1.20 -13.06
CA LEU A 607 -4.86 1.72 -13.79
C LEU A 607 -5.13 3.16 -14.26
N THR A 608 -6.28 3.42 -14.85
CA THR A 608 -6.74 4.76 -15.25
C THR A 608 -6.76 5.72 -14.05
N TYR A 609 -7.28 5.28 -12.90
CA TYR A 609 -7.24 6.04 -11.65
C TYR A 609 -5.79 6.35 -11.21
N SER A 610 -4.88 5.38 -11.31
CA SER A 610 -3.46 5.55 -10.95
C SER A 610 -2.75 6.58 -11.85
N TYR A 611 -3.03 6.56 -13.15
CA TYR A 611 -2.51 7.57 -14.09
C TYR A 611 -3.14 8.95 -13.88
N TYR A 612 -4.44 9.01 -13.56
CA TYR A 612 -5.12 10.25 -13.18
C TYR A 612 -4.45 10.90 -11.97
N LEU A 613 -4.32 10.16 -10.86
CA LEU A 613 -3.67 10.67 -9.65
C LEU A 613 -2.24 11.11 -9.92
N SER A 614 -1.49 10.35 -10.72
CA SER A 614 -0.13 10.72 -11.11
C SER A 614 -0.08 12.07 -11.85
N SER A 615 -1.05 12.34 -12.74
CA SER A 615 -1.20 13.64 -13.41
C SER A 615 -1.57 14.75 -12.41
N VAL A 616 -2.50 14.49 -11.49
CA VAL A 616 -2.93 15.45 -10.46
C VAL A 616 -1.75 15.84 -9.55
N PHE A 617 -1.00 14.87 -9.02
CA PHE A 617 0.15 15.15 -8.17
C PHE A 617 1.26 15.91 -8.90
N ALA A 618 1.51 15.60 -10.18
CA ALA A 618 2.48 16.35 -10.97
C ALA A 618 2.03 17.81 -11.21
N ARG A 619 0.72 18.04 -11.42
CA ARG A 619 0.14 19.38 -11.51
C ARG A 619 0.32 20.17 -10.22
N GLU A 620 0.02 19.56 -9.08
CA GLU A 620 0.16 20.21 -7.77
C GLU A 620 1.62 20.56 -7.48
N LYS A 621 2.54 19.63 -7.72
CA LYS A 621 3.98 19.86 -7.57
C LYS A 621 4.51 20.97 -8.49
N PHE A 622 3.96 21.10 -9.71
CA PHE A 622 4.25 22.24 -10.58
C PHE A 622 3.66 23.54 -10.05
N SER A 623 2.40 23.55 -9.60
CA SER A 623 1.75 24.74 -9.03
C SER A 623 2.55 25.33 -7.87
N LEU A 624 3.09 24.45 -7.01
CA LEU A 624 3.87 24.82 -5.83
C LEU A 624 5.27 25.35 -6.14
N ASN A 625 5.99 24.69 -7.05
CA ASN A 625 7.42 24.94 -7.25
C ASN A 625 7.75 25.72 -8.54
N ARG A 626 6.84 25.75 -9.51
CA ARG A 626 6.97 26.38 -10.83
C ARG A 626 8.24 26.01 -11.62
N LYS A 627 8.87 24.87 -11.29
CA LYS A 627 10.06 24.35 -11.98
C LYS A 627 9.71 23.76 -13.34
N LYS A 628 10.58 23.97 -14.34
CA LYS A 628 10.44 23.45 -15.71
C LYS A 628 10.34 21.92 -15.77
N GLU A 629 11.06 21.21 -14.90
CA GLU A 629 11.01 19.75 -14.79
C GLU A 629 9.63 19.25 -14.35
N ASN A 630 9.03 19.90 -13.35
CA ASN A 630 7.67 19.56 -12.89
C ASN A 630 6.62 19.88 -13.96
N LEU A 631 6.81 20.95 -14.75
CA LEU A 631 5.93 21.25 -15.89
C LEU A 631 5.99 20.14 -16.94
N ARG A 632 7.21 19.68 -17.29
CA ARG A 632 7.41 18.57 -18.23
C ARG A 632 6.76 17.28 -17.72
N GLU A 633 6.97 16.96 -16.44
CA GLU A 633 6.35 15.80 -15.78
C GLU A 633 4.83 15.87 -15.84
N TRP A 634 4.25 17.03 -15.50
CA TRP A 634 2.81 17.25 -15.54
C TRP A 634 2.23 17.10 -16.95
N ILE A 635 2.83 17.75 -17.95
CA ILE A 635 2.39 17.65 -19.35
C ILE A 635 2.43 16.19 -19.81
N LEU A 636 3.53 15.50 -19.55
CA LEU A 636 3.74 14.12 -19.98
C LEU A 636 2.72 13.16 -19.37
N LYS A 637 2.52 13.23 -18.04
CA LYS A 637 1.54 12.40 -17.34
C LYS A 637 0.10 12.71 -17.77
N SER A 638 -0.20 13.99 -18.05
CA SER A 638 -1.52 14.40 -18.53
C SER A 638 -1.82 13.91 -19.95
N ILE A 639 -0.84 13.96 -20.85
CA ILE A 639 -0.98 13.40 -22.20
C ILE A 639 -1.19 11.89 -22.13
N LEU A 640 -0.39 11.19 -21.33
CA LEU A 640 -0.50 9.75 -21.16
C LEU A 640 -1.89 9.34 -20.61
N TYR A 641 -2.35 10.01 -19.56
CA TYR A 641 -3.67 9.79 -18.98
C TYR A 641 -4.80 9.99 -20.01
N ARG A 642 -4.77 11.12 -20.75
CA ARG A 642 -5.77 11.40 -21.79
C ARG A 642 -5.75 10.39 -22.93
N PHE A 643 -4.55 9.95 -23.33
CA PHE A 643 -4.38 8.92 -24.35
C PHE A 643 -4.99 7.59 -23.89
N MET A 644 -4.68 7.14 -22.67
CA MET A 644 -5.18 5.89 -22.12
C MET A 644 -6.70 5.87 -22.01
N ILE A 645 -7.29 6.92 -21.45
CA ILE A 645 -8.76 7.08 -21.38
C ILE A 645 -9.38 7.12 -22.77
N GLY A 646 -8.84 7.94 -23.67
CA GLY A 646 -9.44 8.08 -24.98
C GLY A 646 -9.38 6.79 -25.80
N TYR A 647 -8.32 6.00 -25.64
CA TYR A 647 -8.22 4.67 -26.24
C TYR A 647 -9.17 3.66 -25.59
N GLU A 648 -9.32 3.69 -24.26
CA GLU A 648 -10.31 2.88 -23.54
C GLU A 648 -11.73 3.18 -24.04
N HIS A 649 -12.09 4.46 -24.18
CA HIS A 649 -13.39 4.88 -24.72
C HIS A 649 -13.60 4.44 -26.16
N MET A 650 -12.55 4.47 -27.00
CA MET A 650 -12.63 4.00 -28.39
C MET A 650 -12.98 2.51 -28.46
N LEU A 651 -12.30 1.66 -27.68
CA LEU A 651 -12.62 0.22 -27.64
C LEU A 651 -13.97 -0.07 -27.00
N PHE A 652 -14.36 0.71 -25.99
CA PHE A 652 -15.70 0.63 -25.41
C PHE A 652 -16.81 0.97 -26.42
N LYS A 653 -16.62 1.99 -27.26
CA LYS A 653 -17.56 2.32 -28.35
C LYS A 653 -17.75 1.18 -29.35
N ALA A 654 -16.75 0.30 -29.51
CA ALA A 654 -16.84 -0.86 -30.41
C ALA A 654 -17.86 -1.90 -29.92
N THR A 655 -18.06 -2.00 -28.60
CA THR A 655 -18.95 -2.97 -27.94
C THR A 655 -20.27 -2.34 -27.48
N LEU A 656 -20.32 -1.01 -27.34
CA LEU A 656 -21.48 -0.23 -26.90
C LEU A 656 -22.82 -0.62 -27.54
N PRO A 657 -22.93 -0.91 -28.86
CA PRO A 657 -24.20 -1.31 -29.45
C PRO A 657 -24.86 -2.53 -28.81
N TYR A 658 -24.10 -3.40 -28.16
CA TYR A 658 -24.62 -4.55 -27.40
C TYR A 658 -24.66 -4.31 -25.88
N MET A 659 -23.79 -3.44 -25.38
CA MET A 659 -23.58 -3.24 -23.94
C MET A 659 -24.39 -2.08 -23.36
N GLN A 660 -25.28 -1.46 -24.14
CA GLN A 660 -26.04 -0.28 -23.74
C GLN A 660 -26.79 -0.49 -22.41
N GLY A 661 -26.53 0.37 -21.41
CA GLY A 661 -27.13 0.23 -20.08
C GLY A 661 -26.40 -0.75 -19.14
N PHE A 662 -25.19 -1.16 -19.54
CA PHE A 662 -24.23 -1.95 -18.75
C PHE A 662 -22.84 -1.28 -18.84
N ASP A 663 -22.84 0.05 -18.80
CA ASP A 663 -21.69 0.90 -19.13
C ASP A 663 -20.91 1.29 -17.85
N ASP A 664 -19.59 1.06 -17.81
CA ASP A 664 -18.71 1.52 -16.70
C ASP A 664 -18.35 3.00 -16.82
N ILE A 665 -18.45 3.54 -18.02
CA ILE A 665 -17.93 4.84 -18.43
C ILE A 665 -19.15 5.66 -18.86
N SER A 666 -19.41 6.78 -18.17
CA SER A 666 -20.40 7.73 -18.68
C SER A 666 -19.97 8.15 -20.08
N ALA A 667 -20.84 8.04 -21.08
CA ALA A 667 -20.58 8.48 -22.46
C ALA A 667 -20.36 10.01 -22.61
N GLN A 668 -20.19 10.74 -21.50
CA GLN A 668 -20.03 12.19 -21.41
C GLN A 668 -18.57 12.62 -21.39
#